data_AF-A0A8H7Q5T7-F1
#
_entry.id   AF-A0A8H7Q5T7-F1
#
_cell.length_a   1.000
_cell.length_b   1.000
_cell.length_c   1.000
_cell.angle_alpha   90.00
_cell.angle_beta   90.00
_cell.angle_gamma   90.00
#
_symmetry.space_group_name_H-M   'P 1'
#
loop_
_entity.id
_entity.type
_entity.pdbx_description
1 polymer ?
#
loop_
_entity_poly.entity_id
_entity_poly.type
_entity_poly.pdbx_seq_one_letter_code
_entity_poly.pdbx_strand_id
1 'polypeptide(L)'
;MNAKQPTVKVFSRPVLEDNGSKATAKLPAAIVNAIEVNRIDECLYNSRELWKPIGARGVFGGQVVAQALRAAAKTVDPSFYVHSLHCYFILAGDNQIPILFQVDRLRSGKTYATRVVKATQRGRAIFTASVSFSLDEPGPMLHHQPRMPDVPPPEEIPTEAEKVNAMLKDESLDMSQEEKDKAVLRMAERAALDTRQIDTHGKEKHYRWIKTQGTVDDDDRTIHACIAAYASDTGLIGTAARIHNLKSNDIGLMVSLDHQIWFHAPFRTDEWLLYEMVSPTTNNGRALCMGQLYTRDGRLVATTVMLNSAIRHSLLRQARRNAQQVARRAASTAVPTAPGKPWPIVIGAAAASGAAGYWYANANASTSATPMTSAQPAAIANKVDAKAIQTAFTRLQQVLPAEHVTVDQETLQFHGFTTNSYHNEGAPNIVVYPQSTDDVVKIINIANELKVPVIPVAGLTSLEGHFSAPYGGICISFGEHMDEIVAFHEEDMDIVVQPGVGWETLNAFLKPHGLFFPLDPGPGACIGGMVGTGCSGTNAVRYGTMREWVLNVTAVMPDGSVVKTRQRPRKSSAGYDLTKLFIGSEGTLGVVTEITLKLATIPKETSVSAPPKNKFPKNSNQYPVAVCDFPSIRDAAAVVPDIMKAGIQVGAVELLDEVMMKAINMANPRLGYEEEVTLFFKFSGPNKTQVQNDIKLVSEIVNKHKGGKFKYAKTDVEKEELWEGRKVALWSSALLKPGCSIWTTDVVVPVSRLPDLIEQTKQDIATSFLPCPMVGHVGDGNFHVFILFDRDNEKETAEAKRLNARLVDRAIELEGSCTGEHAVGIGKKNYLNKELGVPTVELMRTIKAAVDPNGIMNPGKILPDLEKPQA
;
A
#
# COMPACT_ATOMS: atom_id res chain seq x y z
N MET A 1 -10.08 13.30 -49.25
CA MET A 1 -9.33 12.04 -49.10
C MET A 1 -9.27 11.72 -47.61
N ASN A 2 -9.94 10.65 -47.22
CA ASN A 2 -10.38 10.37 -45.85
C ASN A 2 -9.25 9.89 -44.94
N ALA A 3 -9.15 10.50 -43.76
CA ALA A 3 -8.36 10.02 -42.63
C ALA A 3 -9.03 8.78 -42.01
N LYS A 4 -8.30 7.68 -41.92
CA LYS A 4 -8.74 6.43 -41.25
C LYS A 4 -8.58 6.58 -39.74
N GLN A 5 -9.68 6.37 -39.01
CA GLN A 5 -9.71 6.17 -37.56
C GLN A 5 -8.95 4.87 -37.17
N PRO A 6 -8.33 4.80 -35.98
CA PRO A 6 -7.72 3.58 -35.49
C PRO A 6 -8.79 2.63 -34.92
N THR A 7 -8.88 1.43 -35.50
CA THR A 7 -9.74 0.34 -35.04
C THR A 7 -9.16 -0.30 -33.77
N VAL A 8 -9.92 -0.27 -32.68
CA VAL A 8 -9.67 -1.07 -31.47
C VAL A 8 -9.97 -2.54 -31.81
N LYS A 9 -8.95 -3.39 -31.79
CA LYS A 9 -9.14 -4.85 -31.81
C LYS A 9 -9.66 -5.30 -30.45
N VAL A 10 -10.97 -5.54 -30.36
CA VAL A 10 -11.57 -6.32 -29.28
C VAL A 10 -11.08 -7.76 -29.41
N PHE A 11 -10.44 -8.29 -28.37
CA PHE A 11 -10.20 -9.73 -28.26
C PHE A 11 -11.55 -10.44 -28.14
N SER A 12 -12.03 -11.02 -29.25
CA SER A 12 -13.10 -12.00 -29.20
C SER A 12 -12.58 -13.24 -28.49
N ARG A 13 -13.07 -13.50 -27.28
CA ARG A 13 -13.16 -14.89 -26.80
C ARG A 13 -14.10 -15.64 -27.74
N PRO A 14 -13.83 -16.90 -28.10
CA PRO A 14 -14.71 -17.62 -29.01
C PRO A 14 -16.09 -17.75 -28.37
N VAL A 15 -17.10 -17.29 -29.09
CA VAL A 15 -18.50 -17.68 -28.85
C VAL A 15 -18.52 -19.20 -29.05
N LEU A 16 -18.85 -19.95 -28.01
CA LEU A 16 -19.14 -21.37 -28.14
C LEU A 16 -20.41 -21.51 -28.99
N GLU A 17 -20.23 -21.86 -30.25
CA GLU A 17 -21.33 -22.33 -31.09
C GLU A 17 -21.86 -23.66 -30.51
N ASP A 18 -23.18 -23.72 -30.38
CA ASP A 18 -23.92 -24.90 -29.96
C ASP A 18 -23.82 -25.99 -31.04
N ASN A 19 -22.80 -26.84 -30.93
CA ASN A 19 -22.66 -28.04 -31.74
C ASN A 19 -23.16 -29.23 -30.92
N GLY A 20 -24.32 -29.74 -31.32
CA GLY A 20 -25.10 -30.73 -30.59
C GLY A 20 -24.38 -32.03 -30.22
N SER A 21 -24.91 -32.63 -29.15
CA SER A 21 -24.93 -34.08 -28.91
C SER A 21 -23.56 -34.80 -28.92
N LYS A 22 -22.70 -34.48 -27.95
CA LYS A 22 -21.77 -35.45 -27.32
C LYS A 22 -21.64 -35.09 -25.84
N ALA A 23 -21.77 -36.07 -24.94
CA ALA A 23 -21.67 -35.90 -23.49
C ALA A 23 -20.38 -35.15 -23.12
N THR A 24 -20.51 -33.87 -22.80
CA THR A 24 -19.40 -32.97 -22.44
C THR A 24 -19.08 -33.18 -20.97
N ALA A 25 -17.81 -33.49 -20.67
CA ALA A 25 -17.29 -33.43 -19.31
C ALA A 25 -17.56 -32.02 -18.76
N LYS A 26 -18.29 -31.92 -17.65
CA LYS A 26 -18.67 -30.63 -17.04
C LYS A 26 -17.40 -29.92 -16.57
N LEU A 27 -17.21 -28.67 -16.98
CA LEU A 27 -16.07 -27.84 -16.60
C LEU A 27 -16.23 -27.37 -15.13
N PRO A 28 -15.15 -27.31 -14.33
CA PRO A 28 -15.18 -26.77 -12.98
C PRO A 28 -15.66 -25.32 -12.98
N ALA A 29 -16.46 -24.96 -11.98
CA ALA A 29 -16.99 -23.60 -11.86
C ALA A 29 -15.86 -22.57 -11.67
N ALA A 30 -15.81 -21.55 -12.52
CA ALA A 30 -14.78 -20.50 -12.46
C ALA A 30 -14.78 -19.74 -11.11
N ILE A 31 -15.96 -19.64 -10.47
CA ILE A 31 -16.11 -18.98 -9.16
C ILE A 31 -15.29 -19.65 -8.06
N VAL A 32 -14.99 -20.95 -8.18
CA VAL A 32 -14.18 -21.69 -7.21
C VAL A 32 -12.79 -21.08 -7.11
N ASN A 33 -12.18 -20.71 -8.22
CA ASN A 33 -10.88 -20.04 -8.21
C ASN A 33 -10.97 -18.63 -7.61
N ALA A 34 -12.06 -17.91 -7.88
CA ALA A 34 -12.27 -16.54 -7.40
C ALA A 34 -12.42 -16.45 -5.87
N ILE A 35 -12.99 -17.47 -5.22
CA ILE A 35 -13.18 -17.51 -3.76
C ILE A 35 -12.07 -18.26 -3.02
N GLU A 36 -11.15 -18.89 -3.75
CA GLU A 36 -10.06 -19.64 -3.12
C GLU A 36 -8.99 -18.69 -2.55
N VAL A 37 -8.35 -19.13 -1.47
CA VAL A 37 -7.26 -18.42 -0.81
C VAL A 37 -6.01 -19.28 -0.77
N ASN A 38 -4.84 -18.66 -0.96
CA ASN A 38 -3.58 -19.39 -0.81
C ASN A 38 -3.12 -19.29 0.64
N ARG A 39 -2.70 -20.42 1.21
CA ARG A 39 -2.15 -20.45 2.57
C ARG A 39 -0.73 -19.91 2.56
N ILE A 40 -0.50 -18.85 3.33
CA ILE A 40 0.84 -18.32 3.61
C ILE A 40 1.43 -19.04 4.82
N ASP A 41 0.68 -19.08 5.93
CA ASP A 41 1.08 -19.71 7.20
C ASP A 41 -0.14 -20.37 7.90
N GLU A 42 0.04 -20.98 9.08
CA GLU A 42 -1.06 -21.30 9.97
C GLU A 42 -1.90 -20.06 10.26
N CYS A 43 -3.20 -20.15 9.98
CA CYS A 43 -4.13 -19.04 10.16
C CYS A 43 -3.85 -17.77 9.33
N LEU A 44 -2.97 -17.84 8.33
CA LEU A 44 -2.66 -16.70 7.46
C LEU A 44 -2.79 -17.10 5.99
N TYR A 45 -3.60 -16.34 5.25
CA TYR A 45 -3.92 -16.62 3.86
C TYR A 45 -3.86 -15.34 3.03
N ASN A 46 -3.65 -15.44 1.72
CA ASN A 46 -3.91 -14.33 0.81
C ASN A 46 -4.96 -14.68 -0.25
N SER A 47 -5.59 -13.65 -0.81
CA SER A 47 -6.48 -13.78 -1.95
C SER A 47 -5.75 -14.33 -3.16
N ARG A 48 -6.35 -15.30 -3.86
CA ARG A 48 -5.78 -15.84 -5.10
C ARG A 48 -6.09 -14.99 -6.32
N GLU A 49 -7.31 -14.50 -6.42
CA GLU A 49 -7.80 -13.64 -7.49
C GLU A 49 -8.67 -12.55 -6.87
N LEU A 50 -8.65 -11.35 -7.46
CA LEU A 50 -9.44 -10.21 -7.03
C LEU A 50 -10.10 -9.55 -8.22
N TRP A 51 -11.41 -9.41 -8.16
CA TRP A 51 -12.20 -8.78 -9.19
C TRP A 51 -12.75 -7.45 -8.70
N LYS A 52 -12.57 -6.41 -9.53
CA LYS A 52 -13.16 -5.09 -9.35
C LYS A 52 -14.24 -4.90 -10.43
N PRO A 53 -15.53 -4.82 -10.05
CA PRO A 53 -16.61 -4.59 -11.01
C PRO A 53 -16.48 -3.23 -11.71
N ILE A 54 -16.94 -3.12 -12.96
CA ILE A 54 -16.91 -1.85 -13.70
C ILE A 54 -17.68 -0.75 -12.99
N GLY A 55 -16.97 0.35 -12.69
CA GLY A 55 -17.51 1.51 -11.99
C GLY A 55 -17.55 1.37 -10.47
N ALA A 56 -17.10 0.24 -9.91
CA ALA A 56 -16.89 0.09 -8.48
C ALA A 56 -15.59 0.80 -8.05
N ARG A 57 -15.55 1.24 -6.78
CA ARG A 57 -14.34 1.87 -6.20
C ARG A 57 -13.27 0.85 -5.81
N GLY A 58 -13.68 -0.35 -5.40
CA GLY A 58 -12.77 -1.42 -4.95
C GLY A 58 -13.24 -2.81 -5.33
N VAL A 59 -12.54 -3.81 -4.79
CA VAL A 59 -12.86 -5.25 -4.92
C VAL A 59 -14.32 -5.52 -4.57
N PHE A 60 -14.95 -6.46 -5.28
CA PHE A 60 -16.32 -6.88 -4.99
C PHE A 60 -16.47 -7.41 -3.56
N GLY A 61 -17.39 -6.84 -2.77
CA GLY A 61 -17.57 -7.15 -1.35
C GLY A 61 -17.83 -8.63 -1.08
N GLY A 62 -18.74 -9.25 -1.85
CA GLY A 62 -19.06 -10.67 -1.75
C GLY A 62 -17.84 -11.58 -1.95
N GLN A 63 -16.88 -11.16 -2.79
CA GLN A 63 -15.63 -11.91 -2.94
C GLN A 63 -14.80 -11.90 -1.66
N VAL A 64 -14.70 -10.75 -0.99
CA VAL A 64 -13.97 -10.61 0.27
C VAL A 64 -14.65 -11.44 1.38
N VAL A 65 -15.99 -11.41 1.46
CA VAL A 65 -16.76 -12.23 2.42
C VAL A 65 -16.52 -13.72 2.19
N ALA A 66 -16.58 -14.17 0.94
CA ALA A 66 -16.38 -15.58 0.58
C ALA A 66 -14.96 -16.05 0.87
N GLN A 67 -13.95 -15.25 0.52
CA GLN A 67 -12.55 -15.56 0.80
C GLN A 67 -12.25 -15.56 2.31
N ALA A 68 -12.84 -14.65 3.09
CA ALA A 68 -12.71 -14.65 4.54
C ALA A 68 -13.36 -15.90 5.18
N LEU A 69 -14.55 -16.30 4.71
CA LEU A 69 -15.18 -17.55 5.14
C LEU A 69 -14.32 -18.76 4.76
N ARG A 70 -13.77 -18.80 3.54
CA ARG A 70 -12.88 -19.87 3.08
C ARG A 70 -11.60 -19.95 3.93
N ALA A 71 -11.00 -18.81 4.27
CA ALA A 71 -9.85 -18.73 5.16
C ALA A 71 -10.19 -19.26 6.58
N ALA A 72 -11.32 -18.84 7.15
CA ALA A 72 -11.77 -19.33 8.45
C ALA A 72 -12.02 -20.86 8.43
N ALA A 73 -12.70 -21.35 7.40
CA ALA A 73 -13.03 -22.77 7.27
C ALA A 73 -11.79 -23.66 7.12
N LYS A 74 -10.73 -23.18 6.46
CA LYS A 74 -9.44 -23.90 6.38
C LYS A 74 -8.70 -24.03 7.74
N THR A 75 -9.21 -23.42 8.81
CA THR A 75 -8.65 -23.48 10.17
C THR A 75 -9.51 -24.25 11.17
N VAL A 76 -10.58 -24.91 10.72
CA VAL A 76 -11.42 -25.82 11.52
C VAL A 76 -11.33 -27.22 10.96
N ASP A 77 -11.65 -28.22 11.78
CA ASP A 77 -11.75 -29.60 11.32
C ASP A 77 -12.86 -29.72 10.26
N PRO A 78 -12.67 -30.48 9.16
CA PRO A 78 -13.67 -30.60 8.09
C PRO A 78 -15.05 -31.12 8.52
N SER A 79 -15.16 -31.75 9.70
CA SER A 79 -16.44 -32.15 10.27
C SER A 79 -17.30 -30.99 10.78
N PHE A 80 -16.71 -29.80 10.97
CA PHE A 80 -17.44 -28.61 11.37
C PHE A 80 -18.04 -27.89 10.15
N TYR A 81 -19.31 -27.54 10.26
CA TYR A 81 -20.02 -26.75 9.25
C TYR A 81 -20.30 -25.33 9.76
N VAL A 82 -20.20 -24.34 8.87
CA VAL A 82 -20.50 -22.95 9.21
C VAL A 82 -22.00 -22.79 9.47
N HIS A 83 -22.36 -22.15 10.58
CA HIS A 83 -23.76 -21.82 10.88
C HIS A 83 -24.00 -20.31 10.91
N SER A 84 -22.96 -19.48 11.11
CA SER A 84 -23.09 -18.02 11.03
C SER A 84 -21.79 -17.31 10.69
N LEU A 85 -21.90 -16.22 9.92
CA LEU A 85 -20.86 -15.27 9.60
C LEU A 85 -21.37 -13.83 9.82
N HIS A 86 -20.58 -13.00 10.47
CA HIS A 86 -20.88 -11.58 10.68
C HIS A 86 -19.66 -10.75 10.31
N CYS A 87 -19.82 -9.75 9.45
CA CYS A 87 -18.67 -8.98 8.98
C CYS A 87 -18.95 -7.49 8.75
N TYR A 88 -17.86 -6.71 8.70
CA TYR A 88 -17.86 -5.28 8.44
C TYR A 88 -16.89 -4.95 7.30
N PHE A 89 -17.33 -4.08 6.39
CA PHE A 89 -16.51 -3.49 5.34
C PHE A 89 -15.94 -2.16 5.84
N ILE A 90 -14.62 -2.10 6.00
CA ILE A 90 -13.94 -0.96 6.63
C ILE A 90 -13.42 0.00 5.57
N LEU A 91 -12.68 -0.53 4.58
CA LEU A 91 -12.10 0.23 3.47
C LEU A 91 -12.34 -0.49 2.15
N ALA A 92 -12.34 0.28 1.05
CA ALA A 92 -12.42 -0.29 -0.29
C ALA A 92 -11.13 -1.08 -0.60
N GLY A 93 -11.27 -2.35 -0.99
CA GLY A 93 -10.13 -3.17 -1.38
C GLY A 93 -9.56 -2.76 -2.75
N ASP A 94 -8.25 -2.82 -2.89
CA ASP A 94 -7.54 -2.64 -4.16
C ASP A 94 -7.39 -3.99 -4.87
N ASN A 95 -7.87 -4.10 -6.12
CA ASN A 95 -7.81 -5.37 -6.85
C ASN A 95 -6.43 -5.68 -7.45
N GLN A 96 -5.46 -4.77 -7.33
CA GLN A 96 -4.08 -4.99 -7.76
C GLN A 96 -3.18 -5.54 -6.64
N ILE A 97 -3.66 -5.50 -5.39
CA ILE A 97 -2.89 -5.91 -4.21
C ILE A 97 -3.56 -7.15 -3.61
N PRO A 98 -2.86 -8.25 -3.33
CA PRO A 98 -3.47 -9.38 -2.64
C PRO A 98 -4.02 -8.95 -1.25
N ILE A 99 -5.22 -9.42 -0.91
CA ILE A 99 -5.78 -9.23 0.44
C ILE A 99 -5.17 -10.29 1.35
N LEU A 100 -4.61 -9.87 2.48
CA LEU A 100 -4.09 -10.77 3.51
C LEU A 100 -5.17 -11.04 4.56
N PHE A 101 -5.58 -12.30 4.72
CA PHE A 101 -6.55 -12.77 5.70
C PHE A 101 -5.84 -13.45 6.87
N GLN A 102 -5.82 -12.80 8.02
CA GLN A 102 -5.35 -13.36 9.29
C GLN A 102 -6.54 -13.90 10.08
N VAL A 103 -6.42 -15.12 10.61
CA VAL A 103 -7.50 -15.86 11.26
C VAL A 103 -7.18 -16.14 12.73
N ASP A 104 -7.85 -15.47 13.65
CA ASP A 104 -7.72 -15.74 15.09
C ASP A 104 -8.66 -16.86 15.53
N ARG A 105 -8.11 -17.89 16.19
CA ARG A 105 -8.87 -19.03 16.72
C ARG A 105 -9.44 -18.74 18.10
N LEU A 106 -10.52 -17.96 18.16
CA LEU A 106 -11.15 -17.60 19.45
C LEU A 106 -11.67 -18.80 20.25
N ARG A 107 -12.20 -19.83 19.57
CA ARG A 107 -12.72 -21.04 20.23
C ARG A 107 -12.55 -22.26 19.36
N SER A 108 -12.04 -23.35 19.94
CA SER A 108 -12.01 -24.68 19.32
C SER A 108 -12.55 -25.70 20.32
N GLY A 109 -13.87 -25.72 20.48
CA GLY A 109 -14.57 -26.67 21.35
C GLY A 109 -14.88 -27.99 20.64
N LYS A 110 -15.41 -28.95 21.39
CA LYS A 110 -15.82 -30.27 20.84
C LYS A 110 -17.00 -30.17 19.87
N THR A 111 -17.93 -29.25 20.11
CA THR A 111 -19.17 -29.09 19.32
C THR A 111 -19.20 -27.77 18.54
N TYR A 112 -18.52 -26.73 19.03
CA TYR A 112 -18.52 -25.40 18.41
C TYR A 112 -17.10 -24.86 18.24
N ALA A 113 -16.86 -24.18 17.11
CA ALA A 113 -15.65 -23.43 16.84
C ALA A 113 -15.98 -22.00 16.40
N THR A 114 -15.14 -21.04 16.79
CA THR A 114 -15.29 -19.63 16.41
C THR A 114 -13.95 -19.10 15.91
N ARG A 115 -14.00 -18.34 14.80
CA ARG A 115 -12.86 -17.70 14.15
C ARG A 115 -13.15 -16.21 13.98
N VAL A 116 -12.14 -15.37 14.19
CA VAL A 116 -12.17 -13.97 13.75
C VAL A 116 -11.22 -13.86 12.57
N VAL A 117 -11.64 -13.18 11.52
CA VAL A 117 -10.83 -12.93 10.33
C VAL A 117 -10.60 -11.44 10.21
N LYS A 118 -9.34 -11.03 10.08
CA LYS A 118 -8.93 -9.68 9.75
C LYS A 118 -8.34 -9.69 8.35
N ALA A 119 -8.99 -9.02 7.40
CA ALA A 119 -8.46 -8.85 6.06
C ALA A 119 -7.75 -7.49 5.94
N THR A 120 -6.51 -7.50 5.47
CA THR A 120 -5.66 -6.30 5.39
C THR A 120 -5.06 -6.11 4.00
N GLN A 121 -4.85 -4.85 3.64
CA GLN A 121 -4.05 -4.42 2.50
C GLN A 121 -3.28 -3.18 2.91
N ARG A 122 -2.02 -3.05 2.46
CA ARG A 122 -1.15 -1.91 2.82
C ARG A 122 -1.07 -1.70 4.35
N GLY A 123 -1.09 -2.79 5.12
CA GLY A 123 -1.12 -2.75 6.60
C GLY A 123 -2.43 -2.25 7.23
N ARG A 124 -3.42 -1.81 6.45
CA ARG A 124 -4.72 -1.32 6.94
C ARG A 124 -5.76 -2.44 6.90
N ALA A 125 -6.63 -2.50 7.90
CA ALA A 125 -7.78 -3.40 7.86
C ALA A 125 -8.81 -2.89 6.84
N ILE A 126 -9.14 -3.73 5.86
CA ILE A 126 -10.17 -3.42 4.87
C ILE A 126 -11.49 -4.12 5.21
N PHE A 127 -11.43 -5.20 5.98
CA PHE A 127 -12.56 -6.05 6.30
C PHE A 127 -12.29 -6.83 7.58
N THR A 128 -13.33 -7.07 8.37
CA THR A 128 -13.27 -8.00 9.50
C THR A 128 -14.51 -8.88 9.56
N ALA A 129 -14.35 -10.13 10.00
CA ALA A 129 -15.46 -11.06 10.18
C ALA A 129 -15.31 -11.89 11.46
N SER A 130 -16.43 -12.27 12.06
CA SER A 130 -16.54 -13.36 13.03
C SER A 130 -17.34 -14.49 12.41
N VAL A 131 -16.79 -15.70 12.44
CA VAL A 131 -17.35 -16.90 11.80
C VAL A 131 -17.47 -18.01 12.84
N SER A 132 -18.64 -18.62 12.92
CA SER A 132 -18.93 -19.70 13.87
C SER A 132 -19.36 -20.97 13.14
N PHE A 133 -18.86 -22.09 13.66
CA PHE A 133 -19.02 -23.42 13.12
C PHE A 133 -19.50 -24.39 14.20
N SER A 134 -20.24 -25.43 13.79
CA SER A 134 -20.70 -26.50 14.67
C SER A 134 -20.60 -27.86 13.98
N LEU A 135 -20.53 -28.93 14.77
CA LEU A 135 -20.76 -30.28 14.25
C LEU A 135 -22.25 -30.47 13.90
N ASP A 136 -22.52 -31.35 12.94
CA ASP A 136 -23.89 -31.85 12.70
C ASP A 136 -24.32 -32.69 13.93
N GLU A 137 -25.39 -32.29 14.61
CA GLU A 137 -25.96 -33.05 15.73
C GLU A 137 -27.07 -34.00 15.24
N PRO A 138 -26.95 -35.33 15.46
CA PRO A 138 -28.01 -36.27 15.13
C PRO A 138 -29.14 -36.16 16.17
N GLY A 139 -30.31 -35.64 15.78
CA GLY A 139 -31.50 -35.55 16.61
C GLY A 139 -32.79 -35.41 15.79
N PRO A 140 -33.98 -35.67 16.38
CA PRO A 140 -35.25 -35.47 15.68
C PRO A 140 -35.41 -33.98 15.34
N MET A 141 -35.26 -33.65 14.06
CA MET A 141 -35.28 -32.26 13.62
C MET A 141 -36.72 -31.73 13.58
N LEU A 142 -37.06 -30.89 14.55
CA LEU A 142 -38.25 -30.06 14.50
C LEU A 142 -37.99 -28.90 13.53
N HIS A 143 -38.41 -29.05 12.27
CA HIS A 143 -38.23 -28.03 11.25
C HIS A 143 -39.44 -27.09 11.17
N HIS A 144 -39.19 -25.80 11.32
CA HIS A 144 -40.12 -24.74 10.95
C HIS A 144 -39.37 -23.72 10.09
N GLN A 145 -40.02 -23.26 9.02
CA GLN A 145 -39.50 -22.20 8.16
C GLN A 145 -40.67 -21.45 7.50
N PRO A 146 -40.44 -20.22 7.02
CA PRO A 146 -41.36 -19.56 6.10
C PRO A 146 -41.54 -20.38 4.81
N ARG A 147 -42.72 -20.26 4.20
CA ARG A 147 -43.01 -20.87 2.90
C ARG A 147 -42.26 -20.10 1.80
N MET A 148 -41.57 -20.81 0.91
CA MET A 148 -40.94 -20.21 -0.27
C MET A 148 -41.98 -19.47 -1.12
N PRO A 149 -41.69 -18.24 -1.60
CA PRO A 149 -42.58 -17.50 -2.49
C PRO A 149 -42.92 -18.27 -3.78
N ASP A 150 -44.17 -18.14 -4.24
CA ASP A 150 -44.63 -18.69 -5.51
C ASP A 150 -44.22 -17.75 -6.66
N VAL A 151 -43.22 -18.17 -7.43
CA VAL A 151 -42.62 -17.37 -8.51
C VAL A 151 -42.38 -18.25 -9.74
N PRO A 152 -42.35 -17.67 -10.95
CA PRO A 152 -42.03 -18.43 -12.15
C PRO A 152 -40.70 -19.19 -12.02
N PRO A 153 -40.62 -20.41 -12.56
CA PRO A 153 -39.39 -21.18 -12.55
C PRO A 153 -38.27 -20.46 -13.33
N PRO A 154 -37.00 -20.71 -13.00
CA PRO A 154 -35.87 -20.02 -13.63
C PRO A 154 -35.89 -20.17 -15.15
N GLU A 155 -36.34 -21.30 -15.67
CA GLU A 155 -36.39 -21.60 -17.10
C GLU A 155 -37.32 -20.65 -17.91
N GLU A 156 -38.32 -20.06 -17.27
CA GLU A 156 -39.25 -19.11 -17.91
C GLU A 156 -38.75 -17.66 -17.89
N ILE A 157 -37.67 -17.39 -17.15
CA ILE A 157 -37.12 -16.04 -16.98
C ILE A 157 -35.97 -15.84 -17.97
N PRO A 158 -36.02 -14.76 -18.80
CA PRO A 158 -34.93 -14.47 -19.73
C PRO A 158 -33.60 -14.32 -19.03
N THR A 159 -32.55 -14.84 -19.66
CA THR A 159 -31.17 -14.66 -19.25
C THR A 159 -30.75 -13.19 -19.39
N GLU A 160 -29.72 -12.77 -18.64
CA GLU A 160 -29.20 -11.41 -18.78
C GLU A 160 -28.67 -11.13 -20.20
N ALA A 161 -28.14 -12.15 -20.88
CA ALA A 161 -27.72 -12.04 -22.27
C ALA A 161 -28.90 -11.77 -23.21
N GLU A 162 -30.01 -12.48 -23.06
CA GLU A 162 -31.23 -12.23 -23.83
C GLU A 162 -31.78 -10.83 -23.56
N LYS A 163 -31.77 -10.37 -22.29
CA LYS A 163 -32.21 -9.01 -21.92
C LYS A 163 -31.34 -7.93 -22.54
N VAL A 164 -30.02 -8.06 -22.45
CA VAL A 164 -29.09 -7.08 -23.04
C VAL A 164 -29.23 -7.09 -24.57
N ASN A 165 -29.34 -8.26 -25.20
CA ASN A 165 -29.54 -8.35 -26.64
C ASN A 165 -30.88 -7.74 -27.09
N ALA A 166 -31.96 -7.93 -26.32
CA ALA A 166 -33.25 -7.30 -26.59
C ALA A 166 -33.14 -5.77 -26.45
N MET A 167 -32.50 -5.27 -25.38
CA MET A 167 -32.26 -3.85 -25.15
C MET A 167 -31.41 -3.20 -26.25
N LEU A 168 -30.37 -3.88 -26.74
CA LEU A 168 -29.51 -3.38 -27.82
C LEU A 168 -30.22 -3.31 -29.17
N LYS A 169 -31.25 -4.14 -29.38
CA LYS A 169 -32.09 -4.18 -30.59
C LYS A 169 -33.28 -3.22 -30.53
N ASP A 170 -33.59 -2.65 -29.37
CA ASP A 170 -34.71 -1.74 -29.19
C ASP A 170 -34.30 -0.32 -29.64
N GLU A 171 -34.71 0.05 -30.86
CA GLU A 171 -34.44 1.37 -31.45
C GLU A 171 -35.20 2.52 -30.75
N SER A 172 -36.18 2.20 -29.88
CA SER A 172 -36.93 3.21 -29.13
C SER A 172 -36.21 3.74 -27.89
N LEU A 173 -35.13 3.07 -27.46
CA LEU A 173 -34.30 3.50 -26.32
C LEU A 173 -33.20 4.46 -26.81
N ASP A 174 -33.29 5.73 -26.39
CA ASP A 174 -32.25 6.74 -26.62
C ASP A 174 -31.01 6.47 -25.74
N MET A 175 -30.18 5.52 -26.19
CA MET A 175 -28.95 5.11 -25.52
C MET A 175 -27.71 5.56 -26.29
N SER A 176 -26.78 6.20 -25.58
CA SER A 176 -25.46 6.50 -26.13
C SER A 176 -24.66 5.23 -26.45
N GLN A 177 -23.71 5.32 -27.37
CA GLN A 177 -22.83 4.19 -27.70
C GLN A 177 -22.05 3.70 -26.46
N GLU A 178 -21.64 4.62 -25.58
CA GLU A 178 -20.97 4.29 -24.32
C GLU A 178 -21.86 3.44 -23.40
N GLU A 179 -23.15 3.73 -23.31
CA GLU A 179 -24.10 2.95 -22.49
C GLU A 179 -24.33 1.55 -23.05
N LYS A 180 -24.37 1.43 -24.40
CA LYS A 180 -24.47 0.14 -25.08
C LYS A 180 -23.22 -0.71 -24.82
N ASP A 181 -22.03 -0.13 -24.98
CA ASP A 181 -20.75 -0.83 -24.75
C ASP A 181 -20.61 -1.28 -23.29
N LYS A 182 -21.03 -0.44 -22.33
CA LYS A 182 -21.00 -0.75 -20.90
C LYS A 182 -21.98 -1.86 -20.51
N ALA A 183 -23.13 -1.95 -21.17
CA ALA A 183 -24.09 -3.03 -20.97
C ALA A 183 -23.55 -4.39 -21.47
N VAL A 184 -22.91 -4.40 -22.65
CA VAL A 184 -22.23 -5.60 -23.20
C VAL A 184 -21.09 -6.04 -22.28
N LEU A 185 -20.29 -5.10 -21.78
CA LEU A 185 -19.16 -5.41 -20.92
C LEU A 185 -19.61 -5.98 -19.57
N ARG A 186 -20.66 -5.42 -18.95
CA ARG A 186 -21.28 -5.95 -17.72
C ARG A 186 -21.86 -7.36 -17.89
N MET A 187 -22.39 -7.69 -19.06
CA MET A 187 -22.86 -9.03 -19.40
C MET A 187 -21.70 -10.04 -19.37
N ALA A 188 -20.53 -9.68 -19.90
CA ALA A 188 -19.34 -10.52 -19.89
C ALA A 188 -18.72 -10.69 -18.49
N GLU A 189 -18.79 -9.68 -17.61
CA GLU A 189 -18.24 -9.73 -16.24
C GLU A 189 -18.99 -10.69 -15.31
N ARG A 190 -20.28 -10.96 -15.54
CA ARG A 190 -21.13 -11.78 -14.66
C ARG A 190 -21.06 -13.30 -14.93
N ALA A 191 -20.12 -13.76 -15.76
CA ALA A 191 -20.07 -15.13 -16.26
C ALA A 191 -19.91 -16.24 -15.19
N ALA A 192 -19.61 -15.91 -13.94
CA ALA A 192 -19.42 -16.89 -12.86
C ALA A 192 -20.75 -17.40 -12.24
N LEU A 193 -21.83 -16.60 -12.30
CA LEU A 193 -23.16 -16.93 -11.78
C LEU A 193 -24.21 -16.73 -12.87
N ASP A 194 -25.09 -17.70 -13.08
CA ASP A 194 -26.35 -17.51 -13.81
C ASP A 194 -27.37 -16.88 -12.84
N THR A 195 -27.74 -15.62 -13.11
CA THR A 195 -28.72 -14.89 -12.32
C THR A 195 -29.94 -14.55 -13.17
N ARG A 196 -31.13 -14.93 -12.70
CA ARG A 196 -32.40 -14.64 -13.39
C ARG A 196 -33.29 -13.82 -12.48
N GLN A 197 -33.31 -12.52 -12.76
CA GLN A 197 -34.11 -11.59 -11.99
C GLN A 197 -35.58 -11.60 -12.44
N ILE A 198 -36.48 -11.68 -11.47
CA ILE A 198 -37.93 -11.60 -11.65
C ILE A 198 -38.36 -10.13 -11.54
N ASP A 199 -39.14 -9.66 -12.50
CA ASP A 199 -39.75 -8.33 -12.39
C ASP A 199 -40.90 -8.40 -11.39
N THR A 200 -40.82 -7.56 -10.36
CA THR A 200 -41.83 -7.48 -9.30
C THR A 200 -42.66 -6.18 -9.37
N HIS A 201 -42.51 -5.38 -10.43
CA HIS A 201 -43.31 -4.16 -10.71
C HIS A 201 -43.50 -3.24 -9.48
N GLY A 202 -42.41 -2.91 -8.78
CA GLY A 202 -42.46 -1.97 -7.64
C GLY A 202 -42.97 -2.56 -6.31
N LYS A 203 -43.14 -3.88 -6.22
CA LYS A 203 -43.38 -4.55 -4.92
C LYS A 203 -42.15 -4.40 -3.99
N GLU A 204 -42.42 -4.36 -2.69
CA GLU A 204 -41.42 -4.23 -1.62
C GLU A 204 -40.37 -5.36 -1.62
N LYS A 205 -40.77 -6.54 -2.12
CA LYS A 205 -39.94 -7.73 -2.25
C LYS A 205 -39.45 -7.91 -3.68
N HIS A 206 -38.20 -8.32 -3.81
CA HIS A 206 -37.56 -8.66 -5.08
C HIS A 206 -37.05 -10.10 -5.04
N TYR A 207 -37.17 -10.78 -6.18
CA TYR A 207 -36.81 -12.19 -6.30
C TYR A 207 -35.78 -12.38 -7.42
N ARG A 208 -34.81 -13.25 -7.17
CA ARG A 208 -33.78 -13.61 -8.15
C ARG A 208 -33.42 -15.08 -8.00
N TRP A 209 -33.46 -15.83 -9.09
CA TRP A 209 -32.82 -17.13 -9.14
C TRP A 209 -31.32 -16.97 -9.34
N ILE A 210 -30.52 -17.74 -8.60
CA ILE A 210 -29.06 -17.73 -8.67
C ILE A 210 -28.58 -19.18 -8.78
N LYS A 211 -27.64 -19.42 -9.69
CA LYS A 211 -26.97 -20.71 -9.86
C LYS A 211 -25.53 -20.49 -10.31
N THR A 212 -24.62 -21.33 -9.84
CA THR A 212 -23.23 -21.33 -10.29
C THR A 212 -23.12 -21.86 -11.71
N GLN A 213 -22.31 -21.23 -12.56
CA GLN A 213 -21.99 -21.80 -13.87
C GLN A 213 -20.82 -22.79 -13.77
N GLY A 214 -21.06 -24.03 -14.20
CA GLY A 214 -20.13 -25.16 -14.04
C GLY A 214 -20.51 -26.05 -12.87
N THR A 215 -19.70 -27.08 -12.61
CA THR A 215 -19.89 -27.99 -11.47
C THR A 215 -19.01 -27.63 -10.30
N VAL A 216 -19.54 -27.92 -9.11
CA VAL A 216 -18.86 -27.78 -7.83
C VAL A 216 -18.75 -29.17 -7.21
N ASP A 217 -17.64 -29.44 -6.52
CA ASP A 217 -17.37 -30.76 -5.90
C ASP A 217 -18.44 -31.11 -4.86
N ASP A 218 -18.96 -32.34 -4.93
CA ASP A 218 -20.07 -32.83 -4.12
C ASP A 218 -19.69 -32.99 -2.64
N ASP A 219 -18.41 -33.23 -2.36
CA ASP A 219 -17.90 -33.51 -1.01
C ASP A 219 -17.48 -32.24 -0.23
N ASP A 220 -17.32 -31.09 -0.89
CA ASP A 220 -16.89 -29.83 -0.25
C ASP A 220 -18.09 -28.95 0.14
N ARG A 221 -18.82 -29.33 1.21
CA ARG A 221 -19.96 -28.53 1.72
C ARG A 221 -19.57 -27.07 2.04
N THR A 222 -18.33 -26.84 2.45
CA THR A 222 -17.81 -25.50 2.77
C THR A 222 -17.77 -24.61 1.53
N ILE A 223 -17.44 -25.16 0.37
CA ILE A 223 -17.35 -24.37 -0.86
C ILE A 223 -18.71 -23.83 -1.29
N HIS A 224 -19.79 -24.59 -1.09
CA HIS A 224 -21.15 -24.12 -1.35
C HIS A 224 -21.54 -22.96 -0.43
N ALA A 225 -21.18 -23.01 0.85
CA ALA A 225 -21.40 -21.89 1.77
C ALA A 225 -20.59 -20.64 1.36
N CYS A 226 -19.34 -20.81 0.90
CA CYS A 226 -18.51 -19.71 0.40
C CYS A 226 -19.10 -19.08 -0.88
N ILE A 227 -19.59 -19.91 -1.81
CA ILE A 227 -20.25 -19.43 -3.04
C ILE A 227 -21.56 -18.70 -2.70
N ALA A 228 -22.34 -19.20 -1.74
CA ALA A 228 -23.54 -18.50 -1.29
C ALA A 228 -23.22 -17.16 -0.64
N ALA A 229 -22.14 -17.06 0.14
CA ALA A 229 -21.66 -15.81 0.72
C ALA A 229 -21.18 -14.81 -0.35
N TYR A 230 -20.58 -15.31 -1.44
CA TYR A 230 -20.29 -14.48 -2.62
C TYR A 230 -21.59 -13.97 -3.26
N ALA A 231 -22.54 -14.87 -3.48
CA ALA A 231 -23.78 -14.59 -4.18
C ALA A 231 -24.73 -13.68 -3.38
N SER A 232 -24.72 -13.73 -2.04
CA SER A 232 -25.61 -12.93 -1.20
C SER A 232 -25.34 -11.42 -1.31
N ASP A 233 -24.09 -11.02 -1.55
CA ASP A 233 -23.76 -9.62 -1.83
C ASP A 233 -24.20 -9.18 -3.24
N THR A 234 -24.67 -10.11 -4.08
CA THR A 234 -25.24 -9.79 -5.38
C THR A 234 -26.73 -9.42 -5.26
N GLY A 235 -27.01 -8.12 -5.25
CA GLY A 235 -28.37 -7.59 -5.44
C GLY A 235 -28.99 -6.91 -4.22
N LEU A 236 -28.55 -7.22 -2.99
CA LEU A 236 -29.03 -6.55 -1.77
C LEU A 236 -28.83 -5.03 -1.81
N ILE A 237 -27.66 -4.59 -2.29
CA ILE A 237 -27.34 -3.18 -2.51
C ILE A 237 -28.40 -2.50 -3.40
N GLY A 238 -28.84 -3.16 -4.48
CA GLY A 238 -29.83 -2.62 -5.41
C GLY A 238 -31.27 -2.64 -4.90
N THR A 239 -31.58 -3.42 -3.86
CA THR A 239 -32.94 -3.58 -3.30
C THR A 239 -33.47 -2.26 -2.73
N ALA A 240 -32.67 -1.53 -1.97
CA ALA A 240 -33.09 -0.25 -1.38
C ALA A 240 -33.41 0.81 -2.44
N ALA A 241 -32.65 0.84 -3.54
CA ALA A 241 -32.87 1.80 -4.62
C ALA A 241 -34.16 1.54 -5.42
N ARG A 242 -34.60 0.28 -5.52
CA ARG A 242 -35.79 -0.12 -6.29
C ARG A 242 -37.09 0.35 -5.67
N ILE A 243 -37.20 0.33 -4.34
CA ILE A 243 -38.38 0.83 -3.62
C ILE A 243 -38.65 2.30 -3.97
N HIS A 244 -37.59 3.06 -4.25
CA HIS A 244 -37.68 4.48 -4.61
C HIS A 244 -37.68 4.72 -6.13
N ASN A 245 -37.76 3.68 -6.95
CA ASN A 245 -37.71 3.75 -8.42
C ASN A 245 -36.51 4.55 -8.97
N LEU A 246 -35.36 4.49 -8.28
CA LEU A 246 -34.16 5.24 -8.65
C LEU A 246 -33.36 4.50 -9.72
N LYS A 247 -32.93 5.22 -10.76
CA LYS A 247 -32.01 4.69 -11.77
C LYS A 247 -30.58 4.74 -11.24
N SER A 248 -29.68 3.95 -11.84
CA SER A 248 -28.27 3.91 -11.42
C SER A 248 -27.58 5.30 -11.42
N ASN A 249 -28.01 6.22 -12.29
CA ASN A 249 -27.49 7.59 -12.36
C ASN A 249 -28.02 8.51 -11.25
N ASP A 250 -29.11 8.13 -10.58
CA ASP A 250 -29.71 8.89 -9.49
C ASP A 250 -29.04 8.61 -8.14
N ILE A 251 -28.15 7.60 -8.09
CA ILE A 251 -27.50 7.09 -6.89
C ILE A 251 -26.08 7.65 -6.80
N GLY A 252 -25.82 8.52 -5.81
CA GLY A 252 -24.52 9.19 -5.65
C GLY A 252 -23.38 8.26 -5.20
N LEU A 253 -23.57 7.53 -4.09
CA LEU A 253 -22.64 6.54 -3.57
C LEU A 253 -23.45 5.50 -2.77
N MET A 254 -23.18 4.22 -2.99
CA MET A 254 -23.83 3.12 -2.30
C MET A 254 -22.80 2.03 -2.05
N VAL A 255 -22.48 1.78 -0.78
CA VAL A 255 -21.49 0.79 -0.33
C VAL A 255 -22.10 -0.07 0.78
N SER A 256 -21.73 -1.35 0.83
CA SER A 256 -22.03 -2.23 1.96
C SER A 256 -21.21 -1.78 3.17
N LEU A 257 -21.85 -1.64 4.33
CA LEU A 257 -21.19 -1.30 5.60
C LEU A 257 -20.92 -2.57 6.42
N ASP A 258 -21.88 -3.49 6.40
CA ASP A 258 -21.78 -4.78 7.07
C ASP A 258 -22.54 -5.87 6.29
N HIS A 259 -22.27 -7.13 6.60
CA HIS A 259 -23.05 -8.25 6.07
C HIS A 259 -23.06 -9.42 7.07
N GLN A 260 -24.25 -9.96 7.35
CA GLN A 260 -24.44 -11.11 8.23
C GLN A 260 -25.18 -12.21 7.51
N ILE A 261 -24.74 -13.45 7.72
CA ILE A 261 -25.29 -14.64 7.08
C ILE A 261 -25.46 -15.72 8.14
N TRP A 262 -26.65 -16.32 8.17
CA TRP A 262 -26.95 -17.54 8.93
C TRP A 262 -27.23 -18.67 7.96
N PHE A 263 -26.54 -19.79 8.14
CA PHE A 263 -26.69 -21.00 7.32
C PHE A 263 -27.53 -22.00 8.10
N HIS A 264 -28.64 -22.45 7.51
CA HIS A 264 -29.66 -23.24 8.22
C HIS A 264 -29.60 -24.73 7.89
N ALA A 265 -29.08 -25.09 6.71
CA ALA A 265 -28.96 -26.46 6.27
C ALA A 265 -27.89 -26.58 5.16
N PRO A 266 -27.40 -27.78 4.84
CA PRO A 266 -26.57 -28.02 3.65
C PRO A 266 -27.36 -27.84 2.35
N PHE A 267 -26.71 -27.35 1.30
CA PHE A 267 -27.30 -27.11 -0.02
C PHE A 267 -26.24 -27.05 -1.11
N ARG A 268 -26.69 -27.08 -2.36
CA ARG A 268 -25.85 -26.97 -3.53
C ARG A 268 -26.03 -25.63 -4.22
N THR A 269 -24.94 -25.01 -4.62
CA THR A 269 -24.92 -23.72 -5.35
C THR A 269 -24.84 -23.88 -6.86
N ASP A 270 -24.57 -25.09 -7.35
CA ASP A 270 -24.70 -25.47 -8.76
C ASP A 270 -26.11 -26.04 -9.07
N GLU A 271 -27.03 -25.92 -8.12
CA GLU A 271 -28.49 -26.01 -8.29
C GLU A 271 -29.12 -24.62 -8.19
N TRP A 272 -30.38 -24.50 -8.59
CA TRP A 272 -31.10 -23.23 -8.54
C TRP A 272 -31.49 -22.88 -7.10
N LEU A 273 -31.04 -21.71 -6.65
CA LEU A 273 -31.45 -21.09 -5.39
C LEU A 273 -32.30 -19.85 -5.68
N LEU A 274 -33.45 -19.73 -5.03
CA LEU A 274 -34.28 -18.52 -5.07
C LEU A 274 -33.82 -17.59 -3.96
N TYR A 275 -33.36 -16.40 -4.33
CA TYR A 275 -33.02 -15.32 -3.42
C TYR A 275 -34.16 -14.31 -3.34
N GLU A 276 -34.90 -14.34 -2.24
CA GLU A 276 -35.86 -13.32 -1.86
C GLU A 276 -35.13 -12.20 -1.11
N MET A 277 -35.32 -10.94 -1.51
CA MET A 277 -34.70 -9.77 -0.90
C MET A 277 -35.73 -8.68 -0.63
N VAL A 278 -35.59 -8.00 0.50
CA VAL A 278 -36.46 -6.91 0.96
C VAL A 278 -35.63 -5.82 1.64
N SER A 279 -36.07 -4.57 1.56
CA SER A 279 -35.45 -3.45 2.27
C SER A 279 -36.48 -2.78 3.19
N PRO A 280 -36.62 -3.22 4.45
CA PRO A 280 -37.66 -2.71 5.36
C PRO A 280 -37.53 -1.23 5.71
N THR A 281 -36.33 -0.65 5.64
CA THR A 281 -36.13 0.77 5.94
C THR A 281 -34.99 1.38 5.15
N THR A 282 -35.22 2.62 4.70
CA THR A 282 -34.22 3.53 4.16
C THR A 282 -34.36 4.86 4.86
N ASN A 283 -33.37 5.28 5.64
CA ASN A 283 -33.40 6.54 6.39
C ASN A 283 -32.00 7.11 6.62
N ASN A 284 -31.86 8.44 6.69
CA ASN A 284 -30.61 9.15 7.00
C ASN A 284 -29.38 8.68 6.21
N GLY A 285 -29.59 8.35 4.93
CA GLY A 285 -28.53 7.86 4.06
C GLY A 285 -28.02 6.46 4.43
N ARG A 286 -28.88 5.62 5.02
CA ARG A 286 -28.65 4.18 5.25
C ARG A 286 -29.87 3.37 4.84
N ALA A 287 -29.67 2.13 4.42
CA ALA A 287 -30.74 1.18 4.14
C ALA A 287 -30.41 -0.18 4.73
N LEU A 288 -31.39 -0.77 5.43
CA LEU A 288 -31.32 -2.15 5.90
C LEU A 288 -31.91 -3.05 4.82
N CYS A 289 -31.11 -4.00 4.34
CA CYS A 289 -31.55 -5.02 3.39
C CYS A 289 -31.51 -6.40 4.06
N MET A 290 -32.53 -7.21 3.82
CA MET A 290 -32.64 -8.57 4.28
C MET A 290 -32.86 -9.50 3.09
N GLY A 291 -32.39 -10.74 3.18
CA GLY A 291 -32.68 -11.74 2.16
C GLY A 291 -32.69 -13.17 2.66
N GLN A 292 -33.41 -14.03 1.94
CA GLN A 292 -33.63 -15.44 2.24
C GLN A 292 -33.34 -16.28 0.99
N LEU A 293 -32.49 -17.30 1.14
CA LEU A 293 -32.13 -18.23 0.08
C LEU A 293 -32.90 -19.54 0.26
N TYR A 294 -33.68 -19.91 -0.75
CA TYR A 294 -34.44 -21.16 -0.80
C TYR A 294 -33.90 -22.08 -1.90
N THR A 295 -33.87 -23.38 -1.66
CA THR A 295 -33.70 -24.38 -2.73
C THR A 295 -34.98 -24.52 -3.55
N ARG A 296 -34.88 -25.11 -4.74
CA ARG A 296 -36.03 -25.28 -5.66
C ARG A 296 -37.21 -26.06 -5.07
N ASP A 297 -36.95 -26.99 -4.14
CA ASP A 297 -37.96 -27.75 -3.39
C ASP A 297 -38.57 -26.95 -2.21
N GLY A 298 -38.14 -25.71 -2.00
CA GLY A 298 -38.74 -24.78 -1.04
C GLY A 298 -38.08 -24.74 0.33
N ARG A 299 -36.95 -25.43 0.55
CA ARG A 299 -36.24 -25.43 1.83
C ARG A 299 -35.40 -24.16 2.01
N LEU A 300 -35.52 -23.51 3.16
CA LEU A 300 -34.73 -22.33 3.51
C LEU A 300 -33.31 -22.75 3.93
N VAL A 301 -32.30 -22.23 3.25
CA VAL A 301 -30.90 -22.69 3.44
C VAL A 301 -29.97 -21.60 3.98
N ALA A 302 -30.28 -20.33 3.73
CA ALA A 302 -29.57 -19.22 4.38
C ALA A 302 -30.47 -18.00 4.58
N THR A 303 -30.13 -17.18 5.57
CA THR A 303 -30.71 -15.85 5.78
C THR A 303 -29.60 -14.82 5.88
N THR A 304 -29.83 -13.65 5.30
CA THR A 304 -28.84 -12.61 5.12
C THR A 304 -29.39 -11.27 5.58
N VAL A 305 -28.55 -10.47 6.21
CA VAL A 305 -28.84 -9.09 6.62
C VAL A 305 -27.64 -8.22 6.22
N MET A 306 -27.91 -7.00 5.77
CA MET A 306 -26.89 -6.08 5.28
C MET A 306 -27.32 -4.65 5.51
N LEU A 307 -26.47 -3.86 6.15
CA LEU A 307 -26.60 -2.41 6.18
C LEU A 307 -25.82 -1.78 5.04
N ASN A 308 -26.50 -0.97 4.24
CA ASN A 308 -25.93 -0.23 3.11
C ASN A 308 -25.94 1.27 3.40
N SER A 309 -24.96 2.02 2.88
CA SER A 309 -25.09 3.47 2.77
C SER A 309 -26.12 3.80 1.68
N ALA A 310 -27.15 4.59 1.96
CA ALA A 310 -28.18 4.96 1.01
C ALA A 310 -28.03 6.39 0.45
N ILE A 311 -28.39 6.52 -0.82
CA ILE A 311 -28.80 7.67 -1.63
C ILE A 311 -28.64 9.07 -0.98
N ARG A 312 -27.66 9.84 -1.45
CA ARG A 312 -27.74 11.32 -1.47
C ARG A 312 -28.41 11.74 -2.78
N HIS A 313 -29.59 12.36 -2.69
CA HIS A 313 -30.33 12.85 -3.87
C HIS A 313 -29.47 13.84 -4.68
N SER A 314 -29.40 13.66 -5.99
CA SER A 314 -28.57 14.42 -6.93
C SER A 314 -28.96 15.91 -7.10
N LEU A 315 -30.01 16.38 -6.41
CA LEU A 315 -30.53 17.76 -6.53
C LEU A 315 -29.46 18.82 -6.24
N LEU A 316 -28.54 18.56 -5.30
CA LEU A 316 -27.42 19.46 -4.99
C LEU A 316 -26.37 19.55 -6.12
N ARG A 317 -26.19 18.47 -6.90
CA ARG A 317 -25.28 18.47 -8.07
C ARG A 317 -25.93 19.13 -9.29
N GLN A 318 -27.24 18.97 -9.47
CA GLN A 318 -27.97 19.57 -10.57
C GLN A 318 -28.13 21.09 -10.40
N ALA A 319 -28.38 21.56 -9.16
CA ALA A 319 -28.39 23.00 -8.85
C ALA A 319 -27.03 23.68 -9.11
N ARG A 320 -25.92 23.02 -8.76
CA ARG A 320 -24.55 23.51 -9.06
C ARG A 320 -24.26 23.54 -10.56
N ARG A 321 -24.68 22.51 -11.32
CA ARG A 321 -24.50 22.46 -12.79
C ARG A 321 -25.34 23.52 -13.51
N ASN A 322 -26.57 23.75 -13.06
CA ASN A 322 -27.44 24.77 -13.63
C ASN A 322 -26.89 26.18 -13.33
N ALA A 323 -26.37 26.43 -12.13
CA ALA A 323 -25.71 27.70 -11.80
C ALA A 323 -24.46 27.95 -12.66
N GLN A 324 -23.65 26.91 -12.93
CA GLN A 324 -22.46 27.01 -13.79
C GLN A 324 -22.82 27.16 -15.29
N GLN A 325 -23.91 26.56 -15.77
CA GLN A 325 -24.37 26.73 -17.15
C GLN A 325 -24.99 28.11 -17.40
N VAL A 326 -25.69 28.70 -16.42
CA VAL A 326 -26.21 30.07 -16.50
C VAL A 326 -25.05 31.08 -16.53
N ALA A 327 -24.01 30.87 -15.72
CA ALA A 327 -22.80 31.70 -15.74
C ALA A 327 -22.03 31.61 -17.07
N ARG A 328 -21.97 30.42 -17.69
CA ARG A 328 -21.33 30.23 -19.01
C ARG A 328 -22.12 30.83 -20.18
N ARG A 329 -23.46 30.81 -20.13
CA ARG A 329 -24.31 31.46 -21.13
C ARG A 329 -24.27 32.99 -21.05
N ALA A 330 -24.08 33.56 -19.87
CA ALA A 330 -23.87 35.00 -19.70
C ALA A 330 -22.53 35.47 -20.27
N ALA A 331 -21.51 34.61 -20.29
CA ALA A 331 -20.19 34.92 -20.86
C ALA A 331 -20.12 34.72 -22.39
N SER A 332 -21.06 33.98 -23.01
CA SER A 332 -21.02 33.65 -24.44
C SER A 332 -21.85 34.56 -25.34
N THR A 333 -22.54 35.58 -24.81
CA THR A 333 -23.38 36.51 -25.59
C THR A 333 -22.70 37.84 -25.94
N ALA A 334 -21.42 38.03 -25.59
CA ALA A 334 -20.65 39.18 -26.04
C ALA A 334 -20.13 38.95 -27.48
N VAL A 335 -20.84 39.51 -28.48
CA VAL A 335 -20.45 39.47 -29.89
C VAL A 335 -19.34 40.50 -30.17
N PRO A 336 -18.22 40.13 -30.83
CA PRO A 336 -17.26 41.09 -31.39
C PRO A 336 -17.67 41.50 -32.81
N THR A 337 -17.65 42.80 -33.11
CA THR A 337 -17.82 43.34 -34.47
C THR A 337 -16.52 43.21 -35.30
N ALA A 338 -16.69 43.08 -36.63
CA ALA A 338 -15.75 42.52 -37.61
C ALA A 338 -14.49 43.36 -37.99
N PRO A 339 -13.45 42.76 -38.62
CA PRO A 339 -12.21 43.45 -39.01
C PRO A 339 -12.11 43.77 -40.52
N GLY A 340 -11.48 44.90 -40.84
CA GLY A 340 -11.08 45.26 -42.21
C GLY A 340 -9.85 46.20 -42.29
N LYS A 341 -8.66 45.60 -42.60
CA LYS A 341 -7.46 46.14 -43.30
C LYS A 341 -6.66 47.34 -42.67
N PRO A 342 -5.38 47.59 -43.07
CA PRO A 342 -4.19 47.09 -42.36
C PRO A 342 -3.25 48.21 -41.81
N TRP A 343 -2.30 47.81 -40.97
CA TRP A 343 -1.13 48.57 -40.45
C TRP A 343 -0.33 49.35 -41.52
N PRO A 344 0.44 50.42 -41.18
CA PRO A 344 1.23 50.55 -39.94
C PRO A 344 1.23 51.96 -39.27
N ILE A 345 1.39 51.98 -37.95
CA ILE A 345 2.23 52.90 -37.14
C ILE A 345 2.02 52.46 -35.68
N VAL A 346 2.91 51.60 -35.19
CA VAL A 346 3.10 51.36 -33.75
C VAL A 346 4.58 51.52 -33.48
N ILE A 347 5.02 52.78 -33.37
CA ILE A 347 6.25 53.17 -32.68
C ILE A 347 5.93 54.49 -31.96
N GLY A 348 5.25 54.40 -30.82
CA GLY A 348 4.93 55.62 -30.05
C GLY A 348 4.38 55.44 -28.64
N ALA A 349 3.90 54.25 -28.25
CA ALA A 349 3.25 54.07 -26.94
C ALA A 349 3.74 52.86 -26.12
N ALA A 350 4.91 52.31 -26.44
CA ALA A 350 5.56 51.26 -25.64
C ALA A 350 6.74 51.79 -24.77
N ALA A 351 7.05 53.08 -24.85
CA ALA A 351 8.17 53.69 -24.11
C ALA A 351 7.78 54.38 -22.78
N ALA A 352 6.47 54.60 -22.53
CA ALA A 352 6.02 55.32 -21.33
C ALA A 352 5.72 54.42 -20.12
N SER A 353 5.49 53.12 -20.33
CA SER A 353 5.16 52.18 -19.24
C SER A 353 6.39 51.47 -18.64
N GLY A 354 7.50 51.40 -19.39
CA GLY A 354 8.75 50.80 -18.94
C GLY A 354 9.59 51.72 -18.05
N ALA A 355 9.55 53.04 -18.29
CA ALA A 355 10.32 54.01 -17.52
C ALA A 355 9.77 54.21 -16.09
N ALA A 356 8.44 54.14 -15.90
CA ALA A 356 7.82 54.25 -14.59
C ALA A 356 8.09 53.02 -13.70
N GLY A 357 8.10 51.81 -14.30
CA GLY A 357 8.45 50.57 -13.59
C GLY A 357 9.93 50.50 -13.20
N TYR A 358 10.83 51.00 -14.04
CA TYR A 358 12.28 51.03 -13.77
C TYR A 358 12.65 52.08 -12.71
N TRP A 359 12.00 53.25 -12.70
CA TRP A 359 12.21 54.28 -11.67
C TRP A 359 11.61 53.90 -10.31
N TYR A 360 10.46 53.21 -10.29
CA TYR A 360 9.86 52.73 -9.04
C TYR A 360 10.68 51.61 -8.38
N ALA A 361 11.33 50.75 -9.18
CA ALA A 361 12.23 49.71 -8.69
C ALA A 361 13.56 50.26 -8.15
N ASN A 362 14.11 51.34 -8.74
CA ASN A 362 15.39 51.93 -8.33
C ASN A 362 15.28 53.02 -7.25
N ALA A 363 14.11 53.65 -7.06
CA ALA A 363 13.94 54.69 -6.03
C ALA A 363 13.82 54.14 -4.59
N ASN A 364 13.61 52.83 -4.41
CA ASN A 364 13.53 52.17 -3.10
C ASN A 364 14.76 51.34 -2.73
N ALA A 365 15.84 51.41 -3.53
CA ALA A 365 17.13 50.85 -3.17
C ALA A 365 17.89 51.83 -2.25
N SER A 366 17.44 51.95 -1.00
CA SER A 366 18.27 52.50 0.07
C SER A 366 18.89 51.35 0.84
N THR A 367 20.21 51.26 0.74
CA THR A 367 21.08 50.36 1.47
C THR A 367 21.07 50.70 2.96
N SER A 368 20.41 49.87 3.77
CA SER A 368 20.82 49.66 5.16
C SER A 368 21.51 48.31 5.23
N ALA A 369 22.83 48.31 5.15
CA ALA A 369 23.64 47.17 5.55
C ALA A 369 23.54 47.07 7.08
N THR A 370 22.61 46.24 7.56
CA THR A 370 22.60 45.80 8.95
C THR A 370 23.79 44.83 9.11
N PRO A 371 24.63 44.97 10.16
CA PRO A 371 25.65 43.97 10.44
C PRO A 371 24.97 42.60 10.56
N MET A 372 25.63 41.53 10.12
CA MET A 372 25.20 40.17 10.43
C MET A 372 25.14 40.01 11.96
N THR A 373 23.97 40.28 12.53
CA THR A 373 23.56 39.73 13.82
C THR A 373 23.64 38.22 13.67
N SER A 374 24.35 37.58 14.59
CA SER A 374 24.35 36.13 14.80
C SER A 374 22.97 35.56 14.49
N ALA A 375 22.89 34.57 13.60
CA ALA A 375 21.65 33.86 13.31
C ALA A 375 20.98 33.51 14.65
N GLN A 376 19.78 34.04 14.87
CA GLN A 376 19.01 33.65 16.06
C GLN A 376 18.79 32.14 15.98
N PRO A 377 18.95 31.40 17.09
CA PRO A 377 18.64 29.98 17.10
C PRO A 377 17.19 29.80 16.64
N ALA A 378 16.95 28.80 15.78
CA ALA A 378 15.60 28.43 15.36
C ALA A 378 14.69 28.32 16.61
N ALA A 379 13.48 28.86 16.52
CA ALA A 379 12.56 28.85 17.66
C ALA A 379 12.38 27.42 18.19
N ILE A 380 12.55 27.24 19.50
CA ILE A 380 12.25 25.96 20.15
C ILE A 380 10.73 25.75 20.03
N ALA A 381 10.33 24.72 19.30
CA ALA A 381 8.93 24.38 19.15
C ALA A 381 8.33 24.05 20.53
N ASN A 382 7.24 24.74 20.88
CA ASN A 382 6.44 24.46 22.06
C ASN A 382 5.12 23.81 21.62
N LYS A 383 4.41 23.15 22.54
CA LYS A 383 3.03 22.71 22.28
C LYS A 383 2.20 23.92 21.83
N VAL A 384 1.51 23.76 20.70
CA VAL A 384 0.75 24.84 20.07
C VAL A 384 -0.46 25.22 20.91
N ASP A 385 -0.75 26.52 20.95
CA ASP A 385 -1.98 27.05 21.56
C ASP A 385 -3.23 26.47 20.87
N ALA A 386 -4.21 26.02 21.66
CA ALA A 386 -5.45 25.44 21.17
C ALA A 386 -6.23 26.40 20.26
N LYS A 387 -6.15 27.72 20.51
CA LYS A 387 -6.78 28.73 19.64
C LYS A 387 -6.14 28.81 18.27
N ALA A 388 -4.81 28.67 18.17
CA ALA A 388 -4.10 28.64 16.90
C ALA A 388 -4.49 27.40 16.09
N ILE A 389 -4.57 26.23 16.73
CA ILE A 389 -5.06 24.99 16.09
C ILE A 389 -6.48 25.16 15.58
N GLN A 390 -7.40 25.69 16.39
CA GLN A 390 -8.78 25.90 15.98
C GLN A 390 -8.88 26.87 14.79
N THR A 391 -8.07 27.94 14.80
CA THR A 391 -8.01 28.92 13.71
C THR A 391 -7.45 28.28 12.44
N ALA A 392 -6.39 27.46 12.56
CA ALA A 392 -5.81 26.73 11.44
C ALA A 392 -6.82 25.78 10.82
N PHE A 393 -7.54 24.99 11.62
CA PHE A 393 -8.59 24.09 11.13
C PHE A 393 -9.66 24.83 10.33
N THR A 394 -10.19 25.94 10.86
CA THR A 394 -11.21 26.74 10.17
C THR A 394 -10.69 27.32 8.86
N ARG A 395 -9.45 27.83 8.82
CA ARG A 395 -8.85 28.38 7.59
C ARG A 395 -8.56 27.29 6.56
N LEU A 396 -8.09 26.13 7.00
CA LEU A 396 -7.84 24.99 6.12
C LEU A 396 -9.12 24.51 5.42
N GLN A 397 -10.26 24.45 6.15
CA GLN A 397 -11.56 24.12 5.56
C GLN A 397 -12.07 25.14 4.52
N GLN A 398 -11.56 26.36 4.52
CA GLN A 398 -11.93 27.39 3.55
C GLN A 398 -11.13 27.28 2.25
N VAL A 399 -9.90 26.76 2.32
CA VAL A 399 -8.96 26.73 1.19
C VAL A 399 -8.78 25.33 0.58
N LEU A 400 -9.21 24.29 1.30
CA LEU A 400 -9.25 22.90 0.85
C LEU A 400 -10.70 22.37 0.86
N PRO A 401 -11.01 21.32 0.09
CA PRO A 401 -12.26 20.59 0.23
C PRO A 401 -12.48 20.12 1.67
N ALA A 402 -13.72 20.22 2.16
CA ALA A 402 -14.03 19.93 3.56
C ALA A 402 -13.72 18.48 3.94
N GLU A 403 -13.86 17.55 2.99
CA GLU A 403 -13.50 16.14 3.13
C GLU A 403 -11.98 15.90 3.24
N HIS A 404 -11.14 16.87 2.90
CA HIS A 404 -9.67 16.76 2.95
C HIS A 404 -9.07 17.32 4.24
N VAL A 405 -9.89 17.76 5.20
CA VAL A 405 -9.43 18.33 6.47
C VAL A 405 -10.18 17.63 7.59
N THR A 406 -9.46 16.94 8.47
CA THR A 406 -10.07 16.16 9.55
C THR A 406 -9.41 16.38 10.90
N VAL A 407 -10.24 16.30 11.94
CA VAL A 407 -9.89 16.30 13.37
C VAL A 407 -10.49 15.09 14.09
N ASP A 408 -10.91 14.09 13.31
CA ASP A 408 -11.42 12.82 13.82
C ASP A 408 -10.35 12.11 14.66
N GLN A 409 -10.69 11.73 15.88
CA GLN A 409 -9.71 11.26 16.87
C GLN A 409 -9.00 9.96 16.44
N GLU A 410 -9.73 9.03 15.81
CA GLU A 410 -9.13 7.79 15.31
C GLU A 410 -8.11 8.09 14.20
N THR A 411 -8.48 9.00 13.29
CA THR A 411 -7.59 9.44 12.21
C THR A 411 -6.35 10.16 12.75
N LEU A 412 -6.49 11.03 13.75
CA LEU A 412 -5.36 11.71 14.40
C LEU A 412 -4.42 10.71 15.06
N GLN A 413 -4.96 9.76 15.83
CA GLN A 413 -4.17 8.71 16.48
C GLN A 413 -3.45 7.83 15.46
N PHE A 414 -4.12 7.44 14.37
CA PHE A 414 -3.51 6.66 13.29
C PHE A 414 -2.31 7.37 12.66
N HIS A 415 -2.38 8.69 12.43
CA HIS A 415 -1.26 9.46 11.88
C HIS A 415 -0.18 9.82 12.91
N GLY A 416 -0.40 9.53 14.19
CA GLY A 416 0.58 9.67 15.27
C GLY A 416 1.21 8.35 15.73
N PHE A 417 0.86 7.22 15.11
CA PHE A 417 1.22 5.89 15.59
C PHE A 417 1.52 4.91 14.46
N THR A 418 2.57 4.10 14.62
CA THR A 418 2.76 2.89 13.83
C THR A 418 3.28 1.76 14.72
N THR A 419 2.86 0.53 14.42
CA THR A 419 3.39 -0.68 15.09
C THR A 419 4.86 -0.94 14.74
N ASN A 420 5.33 -0.36 13.63
CA ASN A 420 6.71 -0.54 13.18
C ASN A 420 7.72 0.26 14.02
N SER A 421 7.27 1.23 14.82
CA SER A 421 8.14 2.11 15.59
C SER A 421 7.90 1.98 17.10
N TYR A 422 8.97 2.15 17.87
CA TYR A 422 8.86 2.42 19.31
C TYR A 422 8.63 3.91 19.62
N HIS A 423 8.95 4.80 18.69
CA HIS A 423 8.92 6.25 18.85
C HIS A 423 7.56 6.87 18.46
N ASN A 424 6.51 6.53 19.21
CA ASN A 424 5.15 7.05 19.01
C ASN A 424 4.82 8.22 19.96
N GLU A 425 5.63 9.28 19.92
CA GLU A 425 5.54 10.47 20.80
C GLU A 425 4.43 11.45 20.38
N GLY A 426 3.17 11.01 20.43
CA GLY A 426 2.00 11.89 20.28
C GLY A 426 1.44 12.02 18.86
N ALA A 427 0.21 12.52 18.80
CA ALA A 427 -0.61 12.63 17.59
C ALA A 427 -0.74 14.08 17.09
N PRO A 428 -0.90 14.29 15.78
CA PRO A 428 -1.23 15.60 15.22
C PRO A 428 -2.60 16.09 15.73
N ASN A 429 -2.87 17.38 15.57
CA ASN A 429 -4.17 17.96 15.89
C ASN A 429 -5.11 18.01 14.68
N ILE A 430 -4.55 18.10 13.48
CA ILE A 430 -5.28 18.18 12.21
C ILE A 430 -4.57 17.27 11.21
N VAL A 431 -5.32 16.51 10.42
CA VAL A 431 -4.80 15.81 9.25
C VAL A 431 -5.40 16.44 8.00
N VAL A 432 -4.55 16.71 7.01
CA VAL A 432 -4.94 17.24 5.71
C VAL A 432 -4.46 16.35 4.56
N TYR A 433 -5.28 16.28 3.51
CA TYR A 433 -5.04 15.47 2.31
C TYR A 433 -4.94 16.38 1.07
N PRO A 434 -3.78 16.96 0.76
CA PRO A 434 -3.62 17.82 -0.42
C PRO A 434 -3.81 17.03 -1.71
N GLN A 435 -4.18 17.70 -2.80
CA GLN A 435 -4.26 17.08 -4.14
C GLN A 435 -3.26 17.68 -5.13
N SER A 436 -2.54 18.72 -4.72
CA SER A 436 -1.65 19.49 -5.60
C SER A 436 -0.59 20.22 -4.80
N THR A 437 0.49 20.64 -5.48
CA THR A 437 1.50 21.54 -4.91
C THR A 437 0.87 22.84 -4.39
N ASP A 438 -0.11 23.40 -5.09
CA ASP A 438 -0.83 24.60 -4.67
C ASP A 438 -1.57 24.43 -3.34
N ASP A 439 -2.16 23.25 -3.10
CA ASP A 439 -2.80 22.96 -1.81
C ASP A 439 -1.77 22.92 -0.68
N VAL A 440 -0.60 22.34 -0.94
CA VAL A 440 0.52 22.34 0.02
C VAL A 440 0.97 23.78 0.30
N VAL A 441 1.11 24.64 -0.71
CA VAL A 441 1.43 26.07 -0.52
C VAL A 441 0.41 26.74 0.41
N LYS A 442 -0.89 26.53 0.20
CA LYS A 442 -1.94 27.10 1.07
C LYS A 442 -1.82 26.60 2.52
N ILE A 443 -1.59 25.30 2.70
CA ILE A 443 -1.40 24.69 4.03
C ILE A 443 -0.20 25.32 4.74
N ILE A 444 0.94 25.40 4.06
CA ILE A 444 2.20 25.89 4.63
C ILE A 444 2.10 27.37 4.98
N ASN A 445 1.48 28.19 4.13
CA ASN A 445 1.25 29.61 4.43
C ASN A 445 0.42 29.82 5.69
N ILE A 446 -0.67 29.05 5.86
CA ILE A 446 -1.51 29.10 7.07
C ILE A 446 -0.70 28.64 8.29
N ALA A 447 0.03 27.53 8.16
CA ALA A 447 0.84 26.97 9.24
C ALA A 447 1.93 27.94 9.69
N ASN A 448 2.63 28.58 8.75
CA ASN A 448 3.72 29.51 9.03
C ASN A 448 3.20 30.80 9.68
N GLU A 449 2.10 31.37 9.18
CA GLU A 449 1.47 32.56 9.76
C GLU A 449 1.02 32.32 11.21
N LEU A 450 0.45 31.14 11.47
CA LEU A 450 -0.05 30.76 12.80
C LEU A 450 0.99 30.06 13.69
N LYS A 451 2.22 29.87 13.17
CA LYS A 451 3.31 29.14 13.82
C LYS A 451 2.91 27.73 14.31
N VAL A 452 2.16 27.03 13.47
CA VAL A 452 1.69 25.66 13.71
C VAL A 452 2.67 24.68 13.05
N PRO A 453 3.18 23.66 13.76
CA PRO A 453 4.02 22.63 13.18
C PRO A 453 3.34 21.87 12.05
N VAL A 454 4.15 21.43 11.11
CA VAL A 454 3.76 20.62 9.95
C VAL A 454 4.56 19.33 9.96
N ILE A 455 3.87 18.20 9.78
CA ILE A 455 4.44 16.87 9.72
C ILE A 455 4.06 16.24 8.38
N PRO A 456 4.98 16.22 7.39
CA PRO A 456 4.73 15.55 6.12
C PRO A 456 4.77 14.03 6.27
N VAL A 457 3.77 13.34 5.74
CA VAL A 457 3.61 11.88 5.83
C VAL A 457 3.20 11.30 4.49
N ALA A 458 3.81 10.17 4.13
CA ALA A 458 3.41 9.38 2.97
C ALA A 458 2.97 7.96 3.40
N GLY A 459 3.85 6.96 3.36
CA GLY A 459 3.47 5.56 3.60
C GLY A 459 3.28 5.14 5.07
N LEU A 460 3.59 5.98 6.06
CA LEU A 460 3.57 5.64 7.51
C LEU A 460 4.39 4.38 7.90
N THR A 461 5.45 4.06 7.15
CA THR A 461 6.26 2.86 7.37
C THR A 461 7.56 3.09 8.14
N SER A 462 7.94 4.35 8.43
CA SER A 462 9.24 4.70 9.01
C SER A 462 9.41 4.26 10.47
N LEU A 463 10.66 4.03 10.91
CA LEU A 463 10.94 3.37 12.20
C LEU A 463 11.43 4.32 13.32
N GLU A 464 12.03 5.47 12.99
CA GLU A 464 12.66 6.38 13.99
C GLU A 464 11.75 7.54 14.43
N GLY A 465 10.43 7.43 14.26
CA GLY A 465 9.46 8.42 14.78
C GLY A 465 9.22 9.66 13.92
N HIS A 466 9.55 9.62 12.62
CA HIS A 466 9.42 10.76 11.70
C HIS A 466 8.00 11.35 11.60
N PHE A 467 6.99 10.48 11.64
CA PHE A 467 5.57 10.83 11.57
C PHE A 467 5.02 11.36 12.91
N SER A 468 5.75 11.15 14.00
CA SER A 468 5.26 11.48 15.33
C SER A 468 5.16 12.99 15.54
N ALA A 469 4.16 13.44 16.31
CA ALA A 469 3.87 14.85 16.52
C ALA A 469 3.96 15.23 18.01
N PRO A 470 5.17 15.28 18.60
CA PRO A 470 5.36 15.59 20.04
C PRO A 470 4.85 16.98 20.43
N TYR A 471 4.76 17.90 19.46
CA TYR A 471 4.26 19.26 19.64
C TYR A 471 2.85 19.46 19.06
N GLY A 472 2.20 18.41 18.56
CA GLY A 472 0.96 18.50 17.80
C GLY A 472 1.17 19.10 16.42
N GLY A 473 0.15 19.75 15.87
CA GLY A 473 0.19 20.46 14.58
C GLY A 473 -0.62 19.81 13.46
N ILE A 474 -0.22 20.08 12.23
CA ILE A 474 -0.88 19.65 10.99
C ILE A 474 -0.07 18.51 10.37
N CYS A 475 -0.67 17.33 10.27
CA CYS A 475 -0.14 16.24 9.46
C CYS A 475 -0.60 16.41 8.00
N ILE A 476 0.34 16.44 7.06
CA ILE A 476 0.05 16.45 5.61
C ILE A 476 0.22 15.03 5.09
N SER A 477 -0.87 14.36 4.77
CA SER A 477 -0.83 12.98 4.26
C SER A 477 -0.96 12.93 2.74
N PHE A 478 0.07 12.43 2.06
CA PHE A 478 0.13 12.38 0.60
C PHE A 478 -0.47 11.11 -0.01
N GLY A 479 -0.51 10.01 0.73
CA GLY A 479 -0.85 8.68 0.21
C GLY A 479 -2.29 8.54 -0.30
N GLU A 480 -3.17 9.48 0.03
CA GLU A 480 -4.58 9.44 -0.33
C GLU A 480 -4.91 10.11 -1.67
N HIS A 481 -4.24 11.23 -2.01
CA HIS A 481 -4.62 12.07 -3.17
C HIS A 481 -3.44 12.68 -3.96
N MET A 482 -2.19 12.38 -3.62
CA MET A 482 -1.01 12.79 -4.39
C MET A 482 -0.13 11.57 -4.72
N ASP A 483 -0.70 10.59 -5.40
CA ASP A 483 -0.10 9.31 -5.77
C ASP A 483 -0.04 9.07 -7.29
N GLU A 484 0.06 10.14 -8.08
CA GLU A 484 0.09 10.07 -9.55
C GLU A 484 1.50 10.01 -10.15
N ILE A 485 1.61 9.34 -11.30
CA ILE A 485 2.75 9.46 -12.21
C ILE A 485 2.52 10.69 -13.08
N VAL A 486 3.31 11.74 -12.88
CA VAL A 486 3.17 13.03 -13.57
C VAL A 486 3.69 12.97 -14.99
N ALA A 487 4.83 12.30 -15.20
CA ALA A 487 5.43 12.13 -16.53
C ALA A 487 6.33 10.89 -16.57
N PHE A 488 6.38 10.20 -17.70
CA PHE A 488 7.27 9.06 -17.93
C PHE A 488 8.04 9.26 -19.23
N HIS A 489 9.37 9.23 -19.15
CA HIS A 489 10.28 9.44 -20.27
C HIS A 489 11.08 8.15 -20.51
N GLU A 490 10.47 7.20 -21.22
CA GLU A 490 11.03 5.87 -21.44
C GLU A 490 12.44 5.91 -22.08
N GLU A 491 12.61 6.73 -23.11
CA GLU A 491 13.88 6.85 -23.85
C GLU A 491 15.02 7.43 -22.99
N ASP A 492 14.69 8.33 -22.07
CA ASP A 492 15.65 8.94 -21.15
C ASP A 492 15.85 8.11 -19.86
N MET A 493 15.00 7.09 -19.67
CA MET A 493 14.90 6.25 -18.48
C MET A 493 14.76 7.08 -17.20
N ASP A 494 13.80 8.00 -17.19
CA ASP A 494 13.42 8.76 -16.00
C ASP A 494 11.90 8.93 -15.90
N ILE A 495 11.44 9.22 -14.68
CA ILE A 495 10.02 9.35 -14.36
C ILE A 495 9.81 10.46 -13.33
N VAL A 496 8.72 11.20 -13.46
CA VAL A 496 8.27 12.22 -12.51
C VAL A 496 7.04 11.69 -11.79
N VAL A 497 7.08 11.66 -10.47
CA VAL A 497 6.05 11.08 -9.61
C VAL A 497 5.71 11.99 -8.44
N GLN A 498 4.48 11.86 -7.94
CA GLN A 498 4.06 12.50 -6.69
C GLN A 498 4.48 11.68 -5.45
N PRO A 499 4.49 12.28 -4.25
CA PRO A 499 5.10 11.68 -3.06
C PRO A 499 4.38 10.42 -2.56
N GLY A 500 3.08 10.31 -2.81
CA GLY A 500 2.22 9.19 -2.40
C GLY A 500 2.37 7.93 -3.25
N VAL A 501 3.09 7.98 -4.37
CA VAL A 501 3.32 6.80 -5.22
C VAL A 501 4.05 5.72 -4.44
N GLY A 502 3.46 4.52 -4.34
CA GLY A 502 4.10 3.34 -3.76
C GLY A 502 5.18 2.77 -4.68
N TRP A 503 6.32 2.34 -4.12
CA TRP A 503 7.43 1.83 -4.93
C TRP A 503 7.09 0.53 -5.67
N GLU A 504 6.25 -0.33 -5.09
CA GLU A 504 5.77 -1.55 -5.73
C GLU A 504 4.86 -1.22 -6.92
N THR A 505 3.94 -0.28 -6.75
CA THR A 505 3.04 0.19 -7.82
C THR A 505 3.84 0.81 -8.95
N LEU A 506 4.85 1.62 -8.63
CA LEU A 506 5.77 2.18 -9.61
C LEU A 506 6.49 1.08 -10.40
N ASN A 507 7.05 0.07 -9.72
CA ASN A 507 7.72 -1.03 -10.40
C ASN A 507 6.78 -1.92 -11.22
N ALA A 508 5.54 -2.10 -10.78
CA ALA A 508 4.51 -2.79 -11.56
C ALA A 508 4.19 -2.03 -12.87
N PHE A 509 4.11 -0.71 -12.81
CA PHE A 509 3.93 0.16 -13.99
C PHE A 509 5.12 0.09 -14.96
N LEU A 510 6.35 0.07 -14.45
CA LEU A 510 7.57 0.09 -15.27
C LEU A 510 7.90 -1.27 -15.93
N LYS A 511 7.50 -2.38 -15.31
CA LYS A 511 7.85 -3.74 -15.73
C LYS A 511 7.56 -4.05 -17.22
N PRO A 512 6.40 -3.69 -17.80
CA PRO A 512 6.11 -3.92 -19.22
C PRO A 512 7.07 -3.20 -20.18
N HIS A 513 7.71 -2.12 -19.73
CA HIS A 513 8.68 -1.33 -20.50
C HIS A 513 10.13 -1.86 -20.37
N GLY A 514 10.34 -2.97 -19.64
CA GLY A 514 11.68 -3.50 -19.38
C GLY A 514 12.52 -2.62 -18.44
N LEU A 515 11.89 -1.68 -17.75
CA LEU A 515 12.51 -0.77 -16.78
C LEU A 515 12.04 -1.06 -15.36
N PHE A 516 12.80 -0.59 -14.38
CA PHE A 516 12.41 -0.62 -12.97
C PHE A 516 13.15 0.46 -12.17
N PHE A 517 12.58 0.83 -11.03
CA PHE A 517 13.21 1.60 -9.97
C PHE A 517 13.85 0.61 -8.98
N PRO A 518 15.18 0.66 -8.76
CA PRO A 518 15.89 -0.49 -8.21
C PRO A 518 15.92 -0.61 -6.68
N LEU A 519 15.49 0.43 -5.98
CA LEU A 519 15.34 0.36 -4.52
C LEU A 519 14.14 -0.50 -4.16
N ASP A 520 14.32 -1.34 -3.15
CA ASP A 520 13.35 -2.31 -2.68
C ASP A 520 13.29 -2.38 -1.15
N PRO A 521 12.82 -1.31 -0.48
CA PRO A 521 12.60 -1.33 0.95
C PRO A 521 11.43 -2.25 1.33
N GLY A 522 11.14 -2.31 2.64
CA GLY A 522 9.96 -3.00 3.16
C GLY A 522 8.65 -2.57 2.46
N PRO A 523 7.65 -3.47 2.36
CA PRO A 523 6.40 -3.18 1.66
C PRO A 523 5.65 -1.96 2.19
N GLY A 524 4.95 -1.26 1.30
CA GLY A 524 4.09 -0.11 1.65
C GLY A 524 4.80 1.25 1.73
N ALA A 525 6.10 1.32 1.43
CA ALA A 525 6.80 2.59 1.36
C ALA A 525 6.39 3.41 0.12
N CYS A 526 6.22 4.71 0.30
CA CYS A 526 5.95 5.67 -0.78
C CYS A 526 7.20 6.49 -1.11
N ILE A 527 7.35 6.89 -2.38
CA ILE A 527 8.53 7.59 -2.90
C ILE A 527 8.88 8.85 -2.09
N GLY A 528 7.88 9.62 -1.64
CA GLY A 528 8.10 10.81 -0.81
C GLY A 528 8.79 10.49 0.52
N GLY A 529 8.33 9.42 1.19
CA GLY A 529 8.97 8.93 2.42
C GLY A 529 10.39 8.43 2.15
N MET A 530 10.60 7.71 1.04
CA MET A 530 11.92 7.23 0.64
C MET A 530 12.92 8.37 0.41
N VAL A 531 12.48 9.47 -0.22
CA VAL A 531 13.29 10.71 -0.32
C VAL A 531 13.56 11.27 1.07
N GLY A 532 12.52 11.40 1.90
CA GLY A 532 12.61 11.97 3.24
C GLY A 532 13.64 11.27 4.12
N THR A 533 13.75 9.94 4.07
CA THR A 533 14.67 9.15 4.90
C THR A 533 15.99 8.80 4.22
N GLY A 534 16.16 9.08 2.92
CA GLY A 534 17.36 8.63 2.21
C GLY A 534 17.44 7.10 2.06
N CYS A 535 16.27 6.47 1.95
CA CYS A 535 16.04 5.01 1.96
C CYS A 535 17.03 4.16 1.13
N SER A 536 17.31 2.94 1.60
CA SER A 536 17.99 1.86 0.86
C SER A 536 17.09 0.63 0.71
N GLY A 537 17.65 -0.58 0.79
CA GLY A 537 17.00 -1.87 0.58
C GLY A 537 18.00 -2.93 0.14
N THR A 538 17.54 -4.17 -0.09
CA THR A 538 18.44 -5.32 -0.36
C THR A 538 19.32 -5.14 -1.60
N ASN A 539 18.87 -4.36 -2.60
CA ASN A 539 19.66 -4.13 -3.80
C ASN A 539 20.65 -2.94 -3.70
N ALA A 540 20.78 -2.30 -2.53
CA ALA A 540 21.63 -1.11 -2.36
C ALA A 540 23.12 -1.38 -2.63
N VAL A 541 23.62 -2.58 -2.30
CA VAL A 541 24.98 -3.02 -2.66
C VAL A 541 25.29 -2.88 -4.16
N ARG A 542 24.27 -3.02 -5.02
CA ARG A 542 24.41 -2.92 -6.48
C ARG A 542 24.08 -1.53 -7.01
N TYR A 543 23.01 -0.93 -6.52
CA TYR A 543 22.42 0.26 -7.12
C TYR A 543 22.62 1.54 -6.29
N GLY A 544 23.13 1.44 -5.07
CA GLY A 544 23.17 2.54 -4.12
C GLY A 544 21.81 2.85 -3.50
N THR A 545 21.71 4.00 -2.87
CA THR A 545 20.58 4.43 -2.02
C THR A 545 19.71 5.45 -2.75
N MET A 546 18.68 5.98 -2.08
CA MET A 546 17.77 6.96 -2.67
C MET A 546 18.54 8.20 -3.16
N ARG A 547 19.65 8.50 -2.49
CA ARG A 547 20.58 9.56 -2.86
C ARG A 547 21.00 9.46 -4.31
N GLU A 548 21.30 8.27 -4.80
CA GLU A 548 21.79 8.07 -6.16
C GLU A 548 20.67 8.21 -7.17
N TRP A 549 19.42 7.93 -6.82
CA TRP A 549 18.33 7.74 -7.79
C TRP A 549 17.42 8.94 -8.02
N VAL A 550 17.49 9.97 -7.18
CA VAL A 550 16.73 11.21 -7.37
C VAL A 550 17.49 12.17 -8.27
N LEU A 551 16.86 12.60 -9.36
CA LEU A 551 17.37 13.65 -10.22
C LEU A 551 17.09 15.03 -9.61
N ASN A 552 15.85 15.36 -9.32
CA ASN A 552 15.46 16.61 -8.68
C ASN A 552 14.16 16.43 -7.91
N VAL A 553 13.86 17.40 -7.05
CA VAL A 553 12.57 17.51 -6.37
C VAL A 553 11.98 18.89 -6.58
N THR A 554 10.65 18.94 -6.61
CA THR A 554 9.87 20.15 -6.37
C THR A 554 9.43 20.13 -4.91
N ALA A 555 9.72 21.19 -4.16
CA ALA A 555 9.40 21.29 -2.73
C ALA A 555 8.74 22.65 -2.41
N VAL A 556 7.81 22.62 -1.46
CA VAL A 556 7.23 23.81 -0.84
C VAL A 556 8.04 24.15 0.41
N MET A 557 8.61 25.35 0.43
CA MET A 557 9.45 25.87 1.51
C MET A 557 8.60 26.44 2.65
N PRO A 558 9.17 26.66 3.86
CA PRO A 558 8.43 27.20 5.02
C PRO A 558 7.80 28.58 4.80
N ASP A 559 8.36 29.39 3.90
CA ASP A 559 7.80 30.67 3.48
C ASP A 559 6.70 30.55 2.41
N GLY A 560 6.35 29.32 2.01
CA GLY A 560 5.36 29.02 0.99
C GLY A 560 5.88 29.07 -0.44
N SER A 561 7.16 29.41 -0.66
CA SER A 561 7.74 29.40 -2.00
C SER A 561 7.88 27.98 -2.56
N VAL A 562 7.72 27.83 -3.88
CA VAL A 562 7.91 26.55 -4.57
C VAL A 562 9.28 26.53 -5.23
N VAL A 563 10.13 25.60 -4.81
CA VAL A 563 11.50 25.45 -5.32
C VAL A 563 11.64 24.13 -6.07
N LYS A 564 12.16 24.22 -7.29
CA LYS A 564 12.67 23.05 -8.02
C LYS A 564 14.18 23.02 -7.90
N THR A 565 14.73 21.96 -7.31
CA THR A 565 16.15 21.93 -6.93
C THR A 565 17.12 21.97 -8.11
N ARG A 566 16.71 21.40 -9.26
CA ARG A 566 17.42 21.52 -10.54
C ARG A 566 16.57 21.02 -11.71
N GLN A 567 17.08 21.21 -12.93
CA GLN A 567 16.48 20.70 -14.16
C GLN A 567 16.67 19.17 -14.32
N ARG A 568 15.98 18.58 -15.31
CA ARG A 568 15.93 17.12 -15.58
C ARG A 568 17.27 16.45 -15.97
N PRO A 569 18.25 17.10 -16.64
CA PRO A 569 19.46 16.39 -17.10
C PRO A 569 20.21 15.66 -15.97
N ARG A 570 20.76 14.47 -16.28
CA ARG A 570 21.47 13.63 -15.30
C ARG A 570 22.70 14.31 -14.68
N LYS A 571 23.31 15.25 -15.40
CA LYS A 571 24.45 16.04 -14.96
C LYS A 571 24.06 17.52 -14.87
N SER A 572 24.49 18.17 -13.81
CA SER A 572 24.41 19.62 -13.64
C SER A 572 25.52 20.08 -12.71
N SER A 573 26.15 21.20 -13.05
CA SER A 573 27.08 21.93 -12.17
C SER A 573 26.60 23.36 -11.93
N ALA A 574 25.33 23.64 -12.22
CA ALA A 574 24.73 24.95 -12.04
C ALA A 574 24.36 25.15 -10.56
N GLY A 575 25.27 25.75 -9.79
CA GLY A 575 25.07 26.07 -8.38
C GLY A 575 25.24 24.88 -7.43
N TYR A 576 24.71 25.01 -6.22
CA TYR A 576 24.76 23.98 -5.18
C TYR A 576 23.81 22.82 -5.48
N ASP A 577 24.16 21.60 -5.06
CA ASP A 577 23.28 20.44 -5.16
C ASP A 577 22.23 20.45 -4.04
N LEU A 578 21.19 21.26 -4.23
CA LEU A 578 20.08 21.37 -3.29
C LEU A 578 19.26 20.08 -3.22
N THR A 579 19.28 19.24 -4.26
CA THR A 579 18.54 17.95 -4.25
C THR A 579 19.01 17.08 -3.10
N LYS A 580 20.32 17.00 -2.88
CA LYS A 580 20.93 16.22 -1.79
C LYS A 580 20.65 16.77 -0.40
N LEU A 581 20.22 18.03 -0.29
CA LEU A 581 19.81 18.62 0.97
C LEU A 581 18.40 18.17 1.37
N PHE A 582 17.51 17.88 0.42
CA PHE A 582 16.17 17.36 0.70
C PHE A 582 16.13 15.85 0.96
N ILE A 583 17.01 15.09 0.31
CA ILE A 583 17.11 13.64 0.54
C ILE A 583 17.70 13.39 1.93
N GLY A 584 16.97 12.70 2.81
CA GLY A 584 17.36 12.52 4.21
C GLY A 584 17.04 13.72 5.11
N SER A 585 16.30 14.73 4.61
CA SER A 585 15.91 15.89 5.44
C SER A 585 14.73 15.61 6.37
N GLU A 586 14.07 14.46 6.21
CA GLU A 586 12.95 14.02 7.06
C GLU A 586 11.78 15.03 7.15
N GLY A 587 11.60 15.84 6.10
CA GLY A 587 10.58 16.90 6.08
C GLY A 587 10.91 18.11 6.96
N THR A 588 12.13 18.20 7.49
CA THR A 588 12.56 19.32 8.35
C THR A 588 12.96 20.57 7.56
N LEU A 589 13.19 20.48 6.25
CA LEU A 589 13.59 21.62 5.41
C LEU A 589 12.51 22.11 4.44
N GLY A 590 11.41 21.35 4.32
CA GLY A 590 10.30 21.67 3.43
C GLY A 590 9.53 20.42 3.04
N VAL A 591 8.52 20.61 2.20
CA VAL A 591 7.57 19.57 1.82
C VAL A 591 7.74 19.22 0.35
N VAL A 592 8.26 18.03 0.06
CA VAL A 592 8.46 17.55 -1.32
C VAL A 592 7.10 17.18 -1.94
N THR A 593 6.78 17.73 -3.11
CA THR A 593 5.50 17.52 -3.82
C THR A 593 5.64 16.86 -5.18
N GLU A 594 6.84 16.85 -5.77
CA GLU A 594 7.16 16.08 -6.99
C GLU A 594 8.61 15.58 -6.94
N ILE A 595 8.84 14.38 -7.45
CA ILE A 595 10.15 13.73 -7.47
C ILE A 595 10.44 13.25 -8.89
N THR A 596 11.58 13.66 -9.44
CA THR A 596 12.10 13.07 -10.68
C THR A 596 13.10 11.97 -10.33
N LEU A 597 12.82 10.73 -10.72
CA LEU A 597 13.65 9.54 -10.47
C LEU A 597 14.33 9.05 -11.75
N LYS A 598 15.55 8.54 -11.62
CA LYS A 598 16.18 7.70 -12.65
C LYS A 598 15.54 6.30 -12.63
N LEU A 599 15.65 5.60 -13.76
CA LEU A 599 15.25 4.21 -13.92
C LEU A 599 16.43 3.34 -14.35
N ALA A 600 16.36 2.06 -14.04
CA ALA A 600 17.29 1.02 -14.47
C ALA A 600 16.60 0.06 -15.44
N THR A 601 17.38 -0.62 -16.28
CA THR A 601 16.87 -1.73 -17.09
C THR A 601 16.74 -2.98 -16.23
N ILE A 602 15.61 -3.69 -16.33
CA ILE A 602 15.48 -5.02 -15.72
C ILE A 602 16.56 -5.92 -16.34
N PRO A 603 17.47 -6.50 -15.54
CA PRO A 603 18.53 -7.36 -16.10
C PRO A 603 17.93 -8.54 -16.87
N LYS A 604 18.52 -8.88 -18.03
CA LYS A 604 18.03 -9.98 -18.88
C LYS A 604 18.15 -11.34 -18.21
N GLU A 605 19.19 -11.50 -17.39
CA GLU A 605 19.38 -12.66 -16.53
C GLU A 605 19.25 -12.19 -15.08
N THR A 606 18.00 -11.97 -14.67
CA THR A 606 17.59 -11.90 -13.28
C THR A 606 17.12 -13.26 -12.82
N SER A 607 17.39 -13.59 -11.56
CA SER A 607 16.45 -14.44 -10.83
C SER A 607 15.14 -13.70 -10.86
N VAL A 608 14.08 -14.38 -11.27
CA VAL A 608 12.68 -13.91 -11.27
C VAL A 608 12.25 -13.24 -12.60
N SER A 609 11.45 -13.99 -13.37
CA SER A 609 10.75 -13.69 -14.67
C SER A 609 11.60 -13.86 -15.95
N ALA A 610 11.31 -14.67 -17.00
CA ALA A 610 10.13 -15.39 -17.48
C ALA A 610 10.56 -16.55 -18.46
N PRO A 611 9.66 -17.40 -19.02
CA PRO A 611 9.93 -18.81 -19.34
C PRO A 611 10.54 -19.08 -20.73
N PRO A 612 11.27 -20.19 -20.93
CA PRO A 612 11.36 -20.82 -22.24
C PRO A 612 10.14 -21.73 -22.48
N LYS A 613 9.33 -21.39 -23.49
CA LYS A 613 8.49 -22.36 -24.16
C LYS A 613 9.39 -23.42 -24.79
N ASN A 614 9.22 -24.67 -24.34
CA ASN A 614 9.74 -25.90 -24.91
C ASN A 614 11.26 -26.14 -24.87
N LYS A 615 11.56 -27.37 -24.43
CA LYS A 615 12.84 -28.12 -24.38
C LYS A 615 13.73 -27.84 -23.15
N PHE A 616 13.78 -28.88 -22.31
CA PHE A 616 14.77 -29.12 -21.25
C PHE A 616 16.18 -28.63 -21.61
N PRO A 617 16.96 -28.24 -20.58
CA PRO A 617 18.29 -28.79 -20.44
C PRO A 617 18.45 -29.51 -19.09
N LYS A 618 19.02 -30.71 -19.18
CA LYS A 618 19.68 -31.38 -18.06
C LYS A 618 20.95 -30.57 -17.71
N ASN A 619 21.22 -30.39 -16.41
CA ASN A 619 22.44 -29.84 -15.76
C ASN A 619 22.33 -28.41 -15.15
N SER A 620 21.67 -28.33 -13.98
CA SER A 620 22.04 -27.61 -12.71
C SER A 620 22.70 -26.21 -12.62
N ASN A 621 22.91 -25.41 -13.67
CA ASN A 621 23.69 -24.14 -13.56
C ASN A 621 22.91 -22.83 -13.80
N GLN A 622 21.65 -22.71 -13.34
CA GLN A 622 20.75 -21.63 -13.79
C GLN A 622 20.04 -20.85 -12.67
N TYR A 623 20.71 -20.58 -11.54
CA TYR A 623 20.06 -20.07 -10.33
C TYR A 623 20.72 -18.81 -9.75
N PRO A 624 20.06 -17.65 -9.87
CA PRO A 624 20.59 -16.37 -9.37
C PRO A 624 20.24 -16.03 -7.90
N VAL A 625 19.76 -17.01 -7.10
CA VAL A 625 19.73 -16.93 -5.63
C VAL A 625 20.50 -18.13 -5.08
N ALA A 626 21.44 -17.90 -4.16
CA ALA A 626 22.20 -18.94 -3.49
C ALA A 626 22.21 -18.71 -1.99
N VAL A 627 22.15 -19.77 -1.20
CA VAL A 627 22.31 -19.70 0.26
C VAL A 627 23.49 -20.55 0.71
N CYS A 628 24.19 -20.10 1.75
CA CYS A 628 25.40 -20.73 2.25
C CYS A 628 25.48 -20.58 3.77
N ASP A 629 25.59 -21.71 4.46
CA ASP A 629 25.82 -21.78 5.90
C ASP A 629 27.32 -21.57 6.26
N PHE A 630 27.57 -21.05 7.46
CA PHE A 630 28.90 -20.76 7.98
C PHE A 630 29.03 -21.25 9.43
N PRO A 631 30.24 -21.70 9.85
CA PRO A 631 30.48 -22.15 11.22
C PRO A 631 30.49 -21.02 12.25
N SER A 632 30.65 -19.76 11.82
CA SER A 632 30.60 -18.60 12.71
C SER A 632 30.11 -17.34 12.00
N ILE A 633 29.57 -16.40 12.78
CA ILE A 633 29.10 -15.11 12.26
C ILE A 633 30.22 -14.22 11.72
N ARG A 634 31.43 -14.36 12.27
CA ARG A 634 32.62 -13.66 11.79
C ARG A 634 33.07 -14.19 10.43
N ASP A 635 33.11 -15.51 10.26
CA ASP A 635 33.48 -16.16 9.00
C ASP A 635 32.50 -15.73 7.87
N ALA A 636 31.19 -15.67 8.16
CA ALA A 636 30.19 -15.16 7.22
C ALA A 636 30.43 -13.68 6.86
N ALA A 637 30.54 -12.79 7.85
CA ALA A 637 30.75 -11.36 7.61
C ALA A 637 32.05 -11.05 6.85
N ALA A 638 33.11 -11.85 7.04
CA ALA A 638 34.41 -11.67 6.40
C ALA A 638 34.41 -11.93 4.87
N VAL A 639 33.35 -12.56 4.34
CA VAL A 639 33.15 -12.72 2.89
C VAL A 639 32.93 -11.38 2.20
N VAL A 640 32.19 -10.46 2.82
CA VAL A 640 31.74 -9.21 2.17
C VAL A 640 32.92 -8.34 1.70
N PRO A 641 33.94 -8.01 2.55
CA PRO A 641 35.05 -7.18 2.11
C PRO A 641 35.82 -7.76 0.92
N ASP A 642 35.98 -9.08 0.88
CA ASP A 642 36.70 -9.76 -0.20
C ASP A 642 35.89 -9.73 -1.51
N ILE A 643 34.57 -9.87 -1.46
CA ILE A 643 33.69 -9.69 -2.63
C ILE A 643 33.82 -8.27 -3.18
N MET A 644 33.73 -7.26 -2.30
CA MET A 644 33.82 -5.85 -2.71
C MET A 644 35.20 -5.51 -3.27
N LYS A 645 36.27 -5.99 -2.63
CA LYS A 645 37.66 -5.79 -3.08
C LYS A 645 37.95 -6.47 -4.42
N ALA A 646 37.29 -7.60 -4.71
CA ALA A 646 37.38 -8.26 -6.00
C ALA A 646 36.58 -7.56 -7.12
N GLY A 647 35.80 -6.52 -6.79
CA GLY A 647 34.98 -5.77 -7.75
C GLY A 647 33.76 -6.54 -8.26
N ILE A 648 33.36 -7.61 -7.57
CA ILE A 648 32.27 -8.49 -8.03
C ILE A 648 30.92 -7.82 -7.76
N GLN A 649 30.11 -7.69 -8.79
CA GLN A 649 28.83 -6.96 -8.75
C GLN A 649 27.67 -7.89 -8.38
N VAL A 650 27.55 -8.21 -7.09
CA VAL A 650 26.41 -8.92 -6.52
C VAL A 650 25.15 -8.05 -6.50
N GLY A 651 23.98 -8.68 -6.61
CA GLY A 651 22.68 -8.01 -6.50
C GLY A 651 22.24 -7.77 -5.06
N ALA A 652 22.53 -8.71 -4.17
CA ALA A 652 22.29 -8.61 -2.72
C ALA A 652 23.23 -9.59 -1.98
N VAL A 653 23.58 -9.26 -0.74
CA VAL A 653 24.25 -10.15 0.21
C VAL A 653 23.60 -9.94 1.57
N GLU A 654 22.85 -10.92 2.04
CA GLU A 654 22.08 -10.83 3.27
C GLU A 654 22.61 -11.81 4.31
N LEU A 655 22.86 -11.35 5.53
CA LEU A 655 23.27 -12.20 6.64
C LEU A 655 22.07 -12.46 7.54
N LEU A 656 21.88 -13.71 7.95
CA LEU A 656 20.93 -14.12 8.98
C LEU A 656 21.68 -14.99 9.98
N ASP A 657 21.53 -14.70 11.27
CA ASP A 657 22.10 -15.54 12.32
C ASP A 657 21.21 -16.75 12.63
N GLU A 658 21.72 -17.67 13.44
CA GLU A 658 21.03 -18.91 13.81
C GLU A 658 19.66 -18.65 14.47
N VAL A 659 19.56 -17.56 15.25
CA VAL A 659 18.31 -17.18 15.94
C VAL A 659 17.28 -16.67 14.94
N MET A 660 17.70 -15.90 13.93
CA MET A 660 16.85 -15.47 12.84
C MET A 660 16.39 -16.64 11.97
N MET A 661 17.29 -17.57 11.64
CA MET A 661 16.95 -18.77 10.86
C MET A 661 15.92 -19.63 11.60
N LYS A 662 16.06 -19.78 12.92
CA LYS A 662 15.06 -20.41 13.78
C LYS A 662 13.70 -19.71 13.73
N ALA A 663 13.68 -18.38 13.82
CA ALA A 663 12.44 -17.61 13.74
C ALA A 663 11.72 -17.81 12.40
N ILE A 664 12.48 -17.86 11.29
CA ILE A 664 11.95 -18.13 9.96
C ILE A 664 11.37 -19.55 9.87
N ASN A 665 12.07 -20.55 10.41
CA ASN A 665 11.56 -21.93 10.46
C ASN A 665 10.30 -22.05 11.32
N MET A 666 10.18 -21.30 12.42
CA MET A 666 8.96 -21.23 13.22
C MET A 666 7.77 -20.66 12.43
N ALA A 667 8.02 -19.63 11.62
CA ALA A 667 7.00 -19.00 10.77
C ALA A 667 6.64 -19.84 9.53
N ASN A 668 7.57 -20.64 9.01
CA ASN A 668 7.27 -21.54 7.90
C ASN A 668 8.15 -22.80 7.98
N PRO A 669 7.67 -23.85 8.68
CA PRO A 669 8.43 -25.09 8.85
C PRO A 669 8.78 -25.81 7.55
N ARG A 670 8.10 -25.47 6.43
CA ARG A 670 8.36 -26.07 5.10
C ARG A 670 9.68 -25.61 4.49
N LEU A 671 10.22 -24.45 4.90
CA LEU A 671 11.49 -23.96 4.38
C LEU A 671 12.66 -24.85 4.82
N GLY A 672 12.56 -25.46 6.00
CA GLY A 672 13.48 -26.50 6.47
C GLY A 672 14.95 -26.07 6.45
N TYR A 673 15.23 -24.80 6.77
CA TYR A 673 16.60 -24.32 6.82
C TYR A 673 17.35 -24.93 7.99
N GLU A 674 18.66 -25.09 7.81
CA GLU A 674 19.54 -25.32 8.96
C GLU A 674 19.54 -24.04 9.81
N GLU A 675 19.39 -24.19 11.13
CA GLU A 675 19.44 -23.08 12.09
C GLU A 675 20.91 -22.69 12.39
N GLU A 676 21.62 -22.32 11.33
CA GLU A 676 23.03 -21.93 11.33
C GLU A 676 23.18 -20.53 10.75
N VAL A 677 24.31 -19.86 11.01
CA VAL A 677 24.59 -18.57 10.38
C VAL A 677 24.62 -18.72 8.87
N THR A 678 23.83 -17.93 8.15
CA THR A 678 23.61 -18.11 6.72
C THR A 678 23.76 -16.79 5.96
N LEU A 679 24.47 -16.84 4.82
CA LEU A 679 24.44 -15.78 3.82
C LEU A 679 23.50 -16.14 2.67
N PHE A 680 22.68 -15.18 2.25
CA PHE A 680 21.87 -15.25 1.04
C PHE A 680 22.47 -14.31 0.00
N PHE A 681 22.67 -14.82 -1.21
CA PHE A 681 23.21 -14.07 -2.33
C PHE A 681 22.19 -13.96 -3.43
N LYS A 682 22.08 -12.78 -4.03
CA LYS A 682 21.38 -12.57 -5.30
C LYS A 682 22.39 -12.18 -6.36
N PHE A 683 22.37 -12.88 -7.49
CA PHE A 683 23.21 -12.59 -8.65
C PHE A 683 22.33 -12.04 -9.78
N SER A 684 22.86 -11.08 -10.53
CA SER A 684 22.16 -10.54 -11.70
C SER A 684 23.15 -9.96 -12.68
N GLY A 685 22.88 -10.11 -13.97
CA GLY A 685 23.80 -9.65 -14.99
C GLY A 685 23.16 -9.51 -16.37
N PRO A 686 23.91 -8.96 -17.34
CA PRO A 686 23.41 -8.78 -18.70
C PRO A 686 23.30 -10.11 -19.47
N ASN A 687 24.02 -11.16 -19.05
CA ASN A 687 24.02 -12.47 -19.67
C ASN A 687 24.45 -13.57 -18.67
N LYS A 688 24.22 -14.84 -19.05
CA LYS A 688 24.47 -16.01 -18.19
C LYS A 688 25.94 -16.21 -17.87
N THR A 689 26.83 -15.92 -18.83
CA THR A 689 28.27 -16.11 -18.66
C THR A 689 28.81 -15.22 -17.55
N GLN A 690 28.38 -13.96 -17.48
CA GLN A 690 28.77 -13.06 -16.40
C GLN A 690 28.27 -13.58 -15.05
N VAL A 691 26.99 -13.93 -14.95
CA VAL A 691 26.38 -14.44 -13.71
C VAL A 691 27.09 -15.70 -13.21
N GLN A 692 27.41 -16.64 -14.12
CA GLN A 692 28.14 -17.87 -13.76
C GLN A 692 29.57 -17.58 -13.28
N ASN A 693 30.25 -16.61 -13.89
CA ASN A 693 31.57 -16.19 -13.45
C ASN A 693 31.52 -15.54 -12.06
N ASP A 694 30.54 -14.67 -11.82
CA ASP A 694 30.35 -14.02 -10.51
C ASP A 694 30.07 -15.07 -9.42
N ILE A 695 29.19 -16.04 -9.69
CA ILE A 695 28.91 -17.16 -8.77
C ILE A 695 30.18 -17.95 -8.46
N LYS A 696 30.99 -18.26 -9.48
CA LYS A 696 32.25 -19.00 -9.30
C LYS A 696 33.21 -18.24 -8.38
N LEU A 697 33.46 -16.96 -8.68
CA LEU A 697 34.38 -16.14 -7.89
C LEU A 697 33.89 -15.95 -6.46
N VAL A 698 32.60 -15.71 -6.27
CA VAL A 698 32.02 -15.59 -4.92
C VAL A 698 32.11 -16.92 -4.16
N SER A 699 31.89 -18.07 -4.82
CA SER A 699 32.09 -19.39 -4.19
C SER A 699 33.54 -19.63 -3.77
N GLU A 700 34.54 -19.20 -4.55
CA GLU A 700 35.95 -19.27 -4.16
C GLU A 700 36.24 -18.43 -2.90
N ILE A 701 35.65 -17.24 -2.80
CA ILE A 701 35.76 -16.38 -1.62
C ILE A 701 35.06 -17.02 -0.40
N VAL A 702 33.85 -17.54 -0.58
CA VAL A 702 33.13 -18.24 0.49
C VAL A 702 33.94 -19.41 1.05
N ASN A 703 34.53 -20.23 0.17
CA ASN A 703 35.36 -21.36 0.59
C ASN A 703 36.59 -20.92 1.39
N LYS A 704 37.21 -19.79 1.02
CA LYS A 704 38.33 -19.20 1.77
C LYS A 704 37.94 -18.85 3.22
N HIS A 705 36.68 -18.47 3.44
CA HIS A 705 36.10 -18.16 4.75
C HIS A 705 35.28 -19.33 5.33
N LYS A 706 35.61 -20.57 4.96
CA LYS A 706 35.01 -21.82 5.51
C LYS A 706 33.49 -21.95 5.32
N GLY A 707 32.88 -21.19 4.42
CA GLY A 707 31.46 -21.35 4.13
C GLY A 707 31.16 -22.69 3.46
N GLY A 708 29.95 -23.18 3.67
CA GLY A 708 29.45 -24.42 3.09
C GLY A 708 29.23 -24.34 1.58
N LYS A 709 28.73 -25.44 1.01
CA LYS A 709 28.36 -25.47 -0.42
C LYS A 709 27.14 -24.61 -0.67
N PHE A 710 27.12 -23.91 -1.80
CA PHE A 710 25.93 -23.17 -2.21
C PHE A 710 24.75 -24.10 -2.45
N LYS A 711 23.66 -23.82 -1.74
CA LYS A 711 22.34 -24.38 -2.01
C LYS A 711 21.63 -23.41 -2.94
N TYR A 712 21.16 -23.91 -4.07
CA TYR A 712 20.51 -23.12 -5.11
C TYR A 712 19.03 -23.49 -5.21
N ALA A 713 18.17 -22.50 -5.41
CA ALA A 713 16.76 -22.75 -5.75
C ALA A 713 16.66 -23.35 -7.14
N LYS A 714 16.00 -24.51 -7.31
CA LYS A 714 15.91 -25.23 -8.58
C LYS A 714 14.77 -24.77 -9.49
N THR A 715 13.78 -24.08 -8.93
CA THR A 715 12.58 -23.60 -9.63
C THR A 715 12.31 -22.13 -9.28
N ASP A 716 11.47 -21.43 -10.06
CA ASP A 716 11.09 -20.05 -9.72
C ASP A 716 10.28 -19.99 -8.41
N VAL A 717 9.49 -21.03 -8.12
CA VAL A 717 8.79 -21.18 -6.83
C VAL A 717 9.81 -21.33 -5.69
N GLU A 718 10.82 -22.19 -5.84
CA GLU A 718 11.88 -22.33 -4.84
C GLU A 718 12.70 -21.03 -4.68
N LYS A 719 12.85 -20.20 -5.72
CA LYS A 719 13.53 -18.89 -5.60
C LYS A 719 12.72 -17.93 -4.76
N GLU A 720 11.42 -17.86 -5.03
CA GLU A 720 10.49 -17.05 -4.26
C GLU A 720 10.47 -17.54 -2.82
N GLU A 721 10.31 -18.84 -2.57
CA GLU A 721 10.33 -19.44 -1.22
C GLU A 721 11.67 -19.24 -0.50
N LEU A 722 12.81 -19.42 -1.19
CA LEU A 722 14.12 -19.23 -0.57
C LEU A 722 14.29 -17.77 -0.11
N TRP A 723 13.95 -16.82 -0.98
CA TRP A 723 14.06 -15.40 -0.66
C TRP A 723 12.95 -14.90 0.28
N GLU A 724 11.80 -15.57 0.30
CA GLU A 724 10.65 -15.19 1.14
C GLU A 724 11.02 -15.21 2.62
N GLY A 725 11.78 -16.21 3.08
CA GLY A 725 12.27 -16.27 4.46
C GLY A 725 13.00 -15.00 4.88
N ARG A 726 13.84 -14.44 4.01
CA ARG A 726 14.50 -13.15 4.24
C ARG A 726 13.52 -11.98 4.26
N LYS A 727 12.55 -11.95 3.34
CA LYS A 727 11.54 -10.87 3.28
C LYS A 727 10.68 -10.80 4.53
N VAL A 728 10.35 -11.95 5.12
CA VAL A 728 9.45 -12.00 6.29
C VAL A 728 10.16 -11.95 7.64
N ALA A 729 11.50 -11.84 7.65
CA ALA A 729 12.35 -11.92 8.85
C ALA A 729 11.86 -11.07 10.04
N LEU A 730 11.40 -9.84 9.80
CA LEU A 730 10.87 -8.95 10.86
C LEU A 730 9.63 -9.57 11.54
N TRP A 731 8.66 -10.04 10.75
CA TRP A 731 7.44 -10.63 11.30
C TRP A 731 7.69 -12.00 11.92
N SER A 732 8.58 -12.81 11.34
CA SER A 732 9.00 -14.09 11.90
C SER A 732 9.60 -13.95 13.29
N SER A 733 10.36 -12.88 13.52
CA SER A 733 11.02 -12.62 14.80
C SER A 733 10.02 -12.45 15.95
N ALA A 734 8.83 -11.89 15.70
CA ALA A 734 7.78 -11.74 16.72
C ALA A 734 7.36 -13.08 17.35
N LEU A 735 7.52 -14.21 16.65
CA LEU A 735 7.19 -15.54 17.15
C LEU A 735 8.12 -16.02 18.27
N LEU A 736 9.34 -15.47 18.37
CA LEU A 736 10.27 -15.79 19.45
C LEU A 736 9.79 -15.28 20.82
N LYS A 737 8.96 -14.23 20.83
CA LYS A 737 8.32 -13.69 22.04
C LYS A 737 6.94 -13.11 21.69
N PRO A 738 5.85 -13.91 21.69
CA PRO A 738 4.52 -13.43 21.35
C PRO A 738 4.06 -12.23 22.20
N GLY A 739 3.44 -11.24 21.56
CA GLY A 739 2.95 -10.03 22.23
C GLY A 739 4.03 -9.00 22.57
N CYS A 740 5.30 -9.25 22.21
CA CYS A 740 6.36 -8.28 22.43
C CYS A 740 6.33 -7.12 21.43
N SER A 741 7.11 -6.09 21.75
CA SER A 741 7.56 -5.09 20.81
C SER A 741 8.95 -5.41 20.27
N ILE A 742 9.21 -4.96 19.06
CA ILE A 742 10.49 -5.15 18.39
C ILE A 742 11.17 -3.79 18.25
N TRP A 743 12.36 -3.64 18.81
CA TRP A 743 13.26 -2.55 18.46
C TRP A 743 14.12 -2.99 17.28
N THR A 744 13.79 -2.48 16.09
CA THR A 744 14.57 -2.69 14.88
C THR A 744 15.77 -1.76 14.92
N THR A 745 16.94 -2.25 15.33
CA THR A 745 18.17 -1.45 15.33
C THR A 745 18.71 -1.27 13.91
N ASP A 746 19.59 -0.29 13.74
CA ASP A 746 20.17 0.06 12.44
C ASP A 746 21.51 0.76 12.64
N VAL A 747 22.55 0.22 12.04
CA VAL A 747 23.91 0.76 11.99
C VAL A 747 24.59 0.32 10.70
N VAL A 748 25.57 1.09 10.24
CA VAL A 748 26.40 0.75 9.09
C VAL A 748 27.86 1.05 9.40
N VAL A 749 28.78 0.24 8.90
CA VAL A 749 30.23 0.46 9.03
C VAL A 749 30.90 0.29 7.68
N PRO A 750 32.12 0.83 7.48
CA PRO A 750 32.98 0.40 6.39
C PRO A 750 33.04 -1.13 6.37
N VAL A 751 32.81 -1.75 5.19
CA VAL A 751 32.67 -3.21 5.10
C VAL A 751 33.83 -3.97 5.75
N SER A 752 35.05 -3.42 5.74
CA SER A 752 36.22 -3.99 6.39
C SER A 752 36.10 -4.14 7.92
N ARG A 753 35.25 -3.35 8.58
CA ARG A 753 34.99 -3.37 10.02
C ARG A 753 33.74 -4.18 10.39
N LEU A 754 32.94 -4.60 9.40
CA LEU A 754 31.72 -5.37 9.61
C LEU A 754 31.94 -6.67 10.42
N PRO A 755 32.97 -7.49 10.16
CA PRO A 755 33.17 -8.73 10.93
C PRO A 755 33.41 -8.48 12.41
N ASP A 756 34.16 -7.41 12.74
CA ASP A 756 34.45 -7.03 14.13
C ASP A 756 33.20 -6.52 14.83
N LEU A 757 32.40 -5.67 14.17
CA LEU A 757 31.17 -5.12 14.74
C LEU A 757 30.16 -6.23 15.06
N ILE A 758 29.91 -7.13 14.09
CA ILE A 758 28.92 -8.19 14.25
C ILE A 758 29.33 -9.19 15.33
N GLU A 759 30.60 -9.62 15.35
CA GLU A 759 31.09 -10.56 16.37
C GLU A 759 30.98 -9.98 17.79
N GLN A 760 31.40 -8.74 17.99
CA GLN A 760 31.31 -8.09 19.30
C GLN A 760 29.86 -7.80 19.71
N THR A 761 28.98 -7.51 18.74
CA THR A 761 27.54 -7.37 19.01
C THR A 761 26.92 -8.68 19.46
N LYS A 762 27.32 -9.80 18.84
CA LYS A 762 26.90 -11.15 19.25
C LYS A 762 27.34 -11.48 20.68
N GLN A 763 28.54 -11.06 21.07
CA GLN A 763 29.04 -11.19 22.44
C GLN A 763 28.21 -10.37 23.44
N ASP A 764 27.83 -9.13 23.09
CA ASP A 764 26.95 -8.33 23.95
C ASP A 764 25.56 -8.96 24.09
N ILE A 765 24.99 -9.46 22.99
CA ILE A 765 23.70 -10.17 22.99
C ILE A 765 23.76 -11.40 23.89
N ALA A 766 24.87 -12.16 23.89
CA ALA A 766 25.03 -13.33 24.75
C ALA A 766 25.01 -13.01 26.26
N THR A 767 25.24 -11.75 26.65
CA THR A 767 25.08 -11.29 28.04
C THR A 767 23.65 -10.87 28.40
N SER A 768 22.76 -10.82 27.40
CA SER A 768 21.37 -10.40 27.57
C SER A 768 20.43 -11.57 27.79
N PHE A 769 19.28 -11.29 28.40
CA PHE A 769 18.17 -12.22 28.53
C PHE A 769 17.07 -11.99 27.48
N LEU A 770 17.22 -10.99 26.60
CA LEU A 770 16.26 -10.68 25.53
C LEU A 770 16.56 -11.47 24.25
N PRO A 771 15.54 -11.99 23.54
CA PRO A 771 15.73 -12.54 22.20
C PRO A 771 16.16 -11.44 21.23
N CYS A 772 17.26 -11.66 20.52
CA CYS A 772 17.87 -10.69 19.62
C CYS A 772 18.33 -11.34 18.30
N PRO A 773 17.42 -11.79 17.41
CA PRO A 773 17.83 -12.30 16.10
C PRO A 773 18.48 -11.19 15.26
N MET A 774 19.45 -11.58 14.44
CA MET A 774 20.20 -10.67 13.58
C MET A 774 19.91 -10.93 12.11
N VAL A 775 19.71 -9.84 11.37
CA VAL A 775 19.56 -9.85 9.91
C VAL A 775 20.19 -8.61 9.32
N GLY A 776 20.80 -8.67 8.14
CA GLY A 776 21.38 -7.46 7.56
C GLY A 776 21.65 -7.53 6.07
N HIS A 777 21.51 -6.38 5.42
CA HIS A 777 21.97 -6.10 4.06
C HIS A 777 23.50 -5.95 4.03
N VAL A 778 24.23 -6.96 4.50
CA VAL A 778 25.66 -6.84 4.81
C VAL A 778 26.54 -6.46 3.62
N GLY A 779 26.05 -6.60 2.38
CA GLY A 779 26.75 -6.21 1.17
C GLY A 779 27.28 -4.78 1.16
N ASP A 780 26.60 -3.84 1.81
CA ASP A 780 27.07 -2.45 1.96
C ASP A 780 27.48 -2.10 3.40
N GLY A 781 27.60 -3.09 4.27
CA GLY A 781 28.06 -2.94 5.66
C GLY A 781 26.94 -2.67 6.67
N ASN A 782 25.67 -2.75 6.27
CA ASN A 782 24.51 -2.52 7.12
C ASN A 782 23.96 -3.83 7.73
N PHE A 783 23.57 -3.79 9.01
CA PHE A 783 22.79 -4.86 9.63
C PHE A 783 21.91 -4.37 10.77
N HIS A 784 20.99 -5.25 11.16
CA HIS A 784 19.98 -5.04 12.19
C HIS A 784 20.04 -6.15 13.23
N VAL A 785 19.87 -5.75 14.48
CA VAL A 785 19.47 -6.61 15.59
C VAL A 785 18.02 -6.28 15.92
N PHE A 786 17.14 -7.27 15.93
CA PHE A 786 15.76 -7.08 16.36
C PHE A 786 15.66 -7.41 17.84
N ILE A 787 15.62 -6.40 18.70
CA ILE A 787 15.57 -6.61 20.15
C ILE A 787 14.10 -6.78 20.55
N LEU A 788 13.73 -7.97 21.02
CA LEU A 788 12.36 -8.28 21.42
C LEU A 788 12.15 -8.04 22.92
N PHE A 789 11.22 -7.15 23.26
CA PHE A 789 10.99 -6.74 24.64
C PHE A 789 9.54 -6.34 24.88
N ASP A 790 9.09 -6.46 26.13
CA ASP A 790 7.85 -5.86 26.60
C ASP A 790 8.09 -4.38 26.99
N ARG A 791 7.35 -3.46 26.38
CA ARG A 791 7.48 -2.01 26.61
C ARG A 791 7.03 -1.61 28.01
N ASP A 792 6.10 -2.36 28.59
CA ASP A 792 5.56 -2.08 29.92
C ASP A 792 6.44 -2.69 31.02
N ASN A 793 7.44 -3.49 30.64
CA ASN A 793 8.44 -4.03 31.53
C ASN A 793 9.69 -3.13 31.55
N GLU A 794 9.88 -2.40 32.66
CA GLU A 794 11.00 -1.48 32.83
C GLU A 794 12.38 -2.16 32.69
N LYS A 795 12.52 -3.41 33.17
CA LYS A 795 13.80 -4.14 33.09
C LYS A 795 14.12 -4.53 31.65
N GLU A 796 13.14 -5.05 30.91
CA GLU A 796 13.33 -5.39 29.49
C GLU A 796 13.61 -4.13 28.66
N THR A 797 12.87 -3.04 28.93
CA THR A 797 13.08 -1.75 28.26
C THR A 797 14.47 -1.16 28.54
N ALA A 798 14.94 -1.22 29.79
CA ALA A 798 16.28 -0.75 30.14
C ALA A 798 17.39 -1.56 29.45
N GLU A 799 17.21 -2.87 29.38
CA GLU A 799 18.17 -3.77 28.72
C GLU A 799 18.18 -3.56 27.20
N ALA A 800 17.03 -3.39 26.56
CA ALA A 800 16.94 -3.07 25.13
C ALA A 800 17.65 -1.74 24.80
N LYS A 801 17.48 -0.72 25.64
CA LYS A 801 18.19 0.57 25.52
C LYS A 801 19.70 0.40 25.66
N ARG A 802 20.17 -0.40 26.64
CA ARG A 802 21.59 -0.69 26.85
C ARG A 802 22.22 -1.36 25.62
N LEU A 803 21.57 -2.39 25.07
CA LEU A 803 22.05 -3.10 23.88
C LEU A 803 22.11 -2.18 22.65
N ASN A 804 21.04 -1.45 22.36
CA ASN A 804 21.01 -0.52 21.23
C ASN A 804 22.08 0.57 21.35
N ALA A 805 22.23 1.18 22.54
CA ALA A 805 23.26 2.20 22.77
C ALA A 805 24.67 1.63 22.56
N ARG A 806 24.95 0.42 23.06
CA ARG A 806 26.25 -0.22 22.89
C ARG A 806 26.56 -0.54 21.43
N LEU A 807 25.57 -1.02 20.67
CA LEU A 807 25.68 -1.28 19.24
C LEU A 807 26.02 0.00 18.46
N VAL A 808 25.25 1.07 18.69
CA VAL A 808 25.46 2.37 18.03
C VAL A 808 26.81 2.96 18.38
N ASP A 809 27.18 2.96 19.66
CA ASP A 809 28.46 3.47 20.12
C ASP A 809 29.63 2.76 19.46
N ARG A 810 29.55 1.42 19.37
CA ARG A 810 30.58 0.62 18.72
C ARG A 810 30.65 0.89 17.22
N ALA A 811 29.51 1.03 16.55
CA ALA A 811 29.51 1.37 15.11
C ALA A 811 30.26 2.68 14.86
N ILE A 812 30.00 3.73 15.65
CA ILE A 812 30.70 5.02 15.56
C ILE A 812 32.21 4.87 15.84
N GLU A 813 32.59 4.11 16.88
CA GLU A 813 34.00 3.82 17.21
C GLU A 813 34.74 3.08 16.08
N LEU A 814 34.00 2.35 15.24
CA LEU A 814 34.51 1.63 14.07
C LEU A 814 34.37 2.45 12.77
N GLU A 815 34.29 3.78 12.87
CA GLU A 815 34.17 4.71 11.73
C GLU A 815 32.87 4.52 10.92
N GLY A 816 31.85 3.94 11.53
CA GLY A 816 30.51 3.77 10.99
C GLY A 816 29.54 4.88 11.38
N SER A 817 28.26 4.63 11.12
CA SER A 817 27.15 5.53 11.41
C SER A 817 26.12 4.90 12.35
N CYS A 818 25.47 5.73 13.15
CA CYS A 818 24.38 5.37 14.06
C CYS A 818 23.08 4.95 13.35
N THR A 819 23.03 5.13 12.03
CA THR A 819 21.90 4.79 11.16
C THR A 819 22.43 4.51 9.76
N GLY A 820 21.99 3.41 9.15
CA GLY A 820 22.32 3.06 7.77
C GLY A 820 21.23 3.50 6.80
N GLU A 821 19.98 3.26 7.18
CA GLU A 821 18.84 3.39 6.27
C GLU A 821 17.55 3.93 6.90
N HIS A 822 17.41 3.87 8.22
CA HIS A 822 16.21 4.34 8.91
C HIS A 822 16.22 5.84 9.20
N ALA A 823 17.30 6.54 8.87
CA ALA A 823 17.54 7.95 9.16
C ALA A 823 17.60 8.24 10.68
N VAL A 824 17.45 9.51 11.08
CA VAL A 824 17.73 9.97 12.44
C VAL A 824 16.46 10.06 13.29
N GLY A 825 15.42 10.71 12.76
CA GLY A 825 14.16 10.92 13.44
C GLY A 825 14.32 11.49 14.85
N ILE A 826 13.57 10.91 15.78
CA ILE A 826 13.68 11.15 17.23
C ILE A 826 14.67 10.16 17.85
N GLY A 827 14.70 8.92 17.34
CA GLY A 827 15.39 7.81 17.98
C GLY A 827 16.91 7.90 17.99
N LYS A 828 17.52 8.59 17.01
CA LYS A 828 18.98 8.65 16.86
C LYS A 828 19.59 10.04 17.03
N LYS A 829 18.78 11.10 17.20
CA LYS A 829 19.28 12.50 17.26
C LYS A 829 20.40 12.71 18.29
N ASN A 830 20.34 12.00 19.42
CA ASN A 830 21.32 12.12 20.50
C ASN A 830 22.73 11.58 20.14
N TYR A 831 22.86 10.79 19.08
CA TYR A 831 24.16 10.26 18.62
C TYR A 831 24.88 11.20 17.65
N LEU A 832 24.19 12.19 17.05
CA LEU A 832 24.79 13.03 16.00
C LEU A 832 26.00 13.82 16.46
N ASN A 833 26.00 14.35 17.69
CA ASN A 833 27.17 15.04 18.22
C ASN A 833 28.37 14.10 18.40
N LYS A 834 28.12 12.84 18.75
CA LYS A 834 29.17 11.82 18.89
C LYS A 834 29.73 11.39 17.54
N GLU A 835 28.86 11.20 16.54
CA GLU A 835 29.25 10.76 15.19
C GLU A 835 29.88 11.87 14.36
N LEU A 836 29.22 13.03 14.25
CA LEU A 836 29.59 14.09 13.30
C LEU A 836 30.42 15.22 13.93
N GLY A 837 30.43 15.28 15.27
CA GLY A 837 31.00 16.39 16.03
C GLY A 837 30.07 17.61 16.10
N VAL A 838 30.18 18.34 17.22
CA VAL A 838 29.38 19.55 17.50
C VAL A 838 29.44 20.59 16.37
N PRO A 839 30.60 20.93 15.77
CA PRO A 839 30.65 21.93 14.69
C PRO A 839 29.80 21.55 13.47
N THR A 840 29.76 20.27 13.11
CA THR A 840 28.96 19.77 11.99
C THR A 840 27.47 19.86 12.29
N VAL A 841 27.07 19.48 13.51
CA VAL A 841 25.67 19.58 13.95
C VAL A 841 25.21 21.04 14.03
N GLU A 842 26.05 21.96 14.47
CA GLU A 842 25.72 23.40 14.50
C GLU A 842 25.60 24.01 13.09
N LEU A 843 26.36 23.49 12.11
CA LEU A 843 26.12 23.85 10.70
C LEU A 843 24.75 23.37 10.21
N MET A 844 24.34 22.14 10.56
CA MET A 844 22.98 21.66 10.25
C MET A 844 21.91 22.55 10.89
N ARG A 845 22.12 22.95 12.16
CA ARG A 845 21.25 23.88 12.88
C ARG A 845 21.17 25.23 12.18
N THR A 846 22.29 25.75 11.70
CA THR A 846 22.36 27.00 10.93
C THR A 846 21.54 26.93 9.64
N ILE A 847 21.67 25.83 8.89
CA ILE A 847 20.87 25.59 7.68
C ILE A 847 19.38 25.53 8.01
N LYS A 848 19.00 24.75 9.04
CA LYS A 848 17.62 24.64 9.49
C LYS A 848 17.04 25.99 9.90
N ALA A 849 17.78 26.79 10.66
CA ALA A 849 17.34 28.13 11.09
C ALA A 849 17.19 29.11 9.91
N ALA A 850 18.06 29.00 8.90
CA ALA A 850 17.96 29.82 7.69
C ALA A 850 16.76 29.44 6.81
N VAL A 851 16.44 28.15 6.72
CA VAL A 851 15.34 27.64 5.88
C VAL A 851 13.98 27.75 6.58
N ASP A 852 13.93 27.42 7.88
CA ASP A 852 12.72 27.38 8.70
C ASP A 852 12.90 28.20 9.99
N PRO A 853 12.90 29.55 9.90
CA PRO A 853 13.15 30.42 11.04
C PRO A 853 12.07 30.30 12.15
N ASN A 854 10.83 29.94 11.78
CA ASN A 854 9.73 29.74 12.71
C ASN A 854 9.70 28.33 13.33
N GLY A 855 10.56 27.41 12.88
CA GLY A 855 10.65 26.05 13.42
C GLY A 855 9.39 25.21 13.18
N ILE A 856 8.61 25.48 12.12
CA ILE A 856 7.36 24.77 11.87
C ILE A 856 7.55 23.41 11.16
N MET A 857 8.65 23.20 10.44
CA MET A 857 8.86 21.99 9.64
C MET A 857 9.40 20.84 10.48
N ASN A 858 8.52 19.87 10.69
CA ASN A 858 8.73 18.62 11.42
C ASN A 858 9.61 18.76 12.69
N PRO A 859 9.22 19.61 13.65
CA PRO A 859 10.08 19.93 14.80
C PRO A 859 10.30 18.73 15.73
N GLY A 860 11.46 18.74 16.40
CA GLY A 860 11.88 17.73 17.38
C GLY A 860 12.68 16.55 16.81
N LYS A 861 12.95 16.53 15.50
CA LYS A 861 13.70 15.47 14.79
C LYS A 861 15.05 15.97 14.28
N ILE A 862 15.92 15.01 13.96
CA ILE A 862 17.30 15.18 13.47
C ILE A 862 18.21 15.87 14.48
N LEU A 863 17.96 17.14 14.78
CA LEU A 863 18.85 17.96 15.59
C LEU A 863 18.73 17.57 17.08
N PRO A 864 19.86 17.39 17.80
CA PRO A 864 19.83 17.23 19.24
C PRO A 864 19.14 18.43 19.91
N ASP A 865 18.44 18.14 21.01
CA ASP A 865 17.83 19.16 21.85
C ASP A 865 18.92 20.06 22.43
N LEU A 866 18.67 21.36 22.47
CA LEU A 866 19.58 22.30 23.13
C LEU A 866 19.58 21.98 24.63
N GLU A 867 20.76 21.79 25.22
CA GLU A 867 20.88 21.65 26.67
C GLU A 867 20.18 22.85 27.33
N LYS A 868 19.23 22.59 28.23
CA LYS A 868 18.71 23.65 29.09
C LYS A 868 19.92 24.22 29.84
N PRO A 869 20.10 25.55 29.89
CA PRO A 869 21.14 26.13 30.73
C PRO A 869 21.02 25.52 32.12
N GLN A 870 22.11 24.94 32.64
CA GLN A 870 22.15 24.48 34.02
C GLN A 870 21.72 25.67 34.90
N ALA A 871 20.59 25.49 35.59
CA ALA A 871 20.00 26.50 36.45
C ALA A 871 20.82 26.67 37.73
#